data_AF-A0A218QAW5-F1
#
_entry.id   AF-A0A218QAW5-F1
#
_cell.length_a   1.000
_cell.length_b   1.000
_cell.length_c   1.000
_cell.angle_alpha   90.00
_cell.angle_beta   90.00
_cell.angle_gamma   90.00
#
_symmetry.space_group_name_H-M   'P 1'
#
loop_
_entity.id
_entity.type
_entity.pdbx_description
1 polymer ?
#
loop_
_entity_poly.entity_id
_entity_poly.type
_entity_poly.pdbx_seq_one_letter_code
_entity_poly.pdbx_strand_id
1 'polypeptide(L)'
;MSLINLDLVFNAITSIANPLIKEKILRSETVIKLLQQFHLDPEHPPADFSGVYAYALVEYGVGKPKPLLELFRQEAIKQAFRTALDHNNPSILLSEVDAFLDAYILGDDIRSLGLDVRREVAEFATVFIEVAKRTRTPADVLMNQKIGSLHKRIAGIQEQLERLPTLEGIRTEIARLAVENYPALPGTATENQCRAIALAQQMRGWFETLGYRLEKYEIWAEEYFEWIINIPVRRSYDRILVRGVAGEVGLSDVMALRSSVEAQKTDEGWLVTTRRISRAARDEVKKEENRHLDCFTFDELIDLDADFSGYLDWLEAEIQRRKIDTKYVPLACTKEEIDPVTKQRIGVSRYEEEDGWIDGYIDLWLDDPAKEHISILGEFGTGKTWFVFHCAWTALQRYCDAQKRGVERPRIPLVITLRDFAKALNVENVLAGFFFTQHNIRLNSEVFDQLNRMGKLLLIFDGFDEMAAKVDRQQMINNFWELAKVVVPGAKVILTCRTEHFPEAKEGRALLNAELQASTKKLTGETPQFEVLELEKFNDEQIRLVLSYQAEAATVEQVIGNPQLLDLARRPVMTDLILEALPDIEAGKPMDMSRVYLYAVRRKMERDIKAERTFTSLAEKLYFLCELSWEMLSNDQMSLNYRLFPERIRRLFGSVVQEEKDLDHWHYDMMAQTMLVRNADGDYTPAHRSLL
;
A
#
# COMPACT_ATOMS: atom_id res chain seq x y z
N MET A 1 20.59 42.07 25.04
CA MET A 1 20.00 42.11 23.69
C MET A 1 19.13 43.34 23.61
N SER A 2 19.39 44.25 22.68
CA SER A 2 18.68 45.54 22.57
C SER A 2 17.21 45.28 22.24
N LEU A 3 16.29 45.80 23.06
CA LEU A 3 14.87 45.88 22.73
C LEU A 3 14.74 46.64 21.40
N ILE A 4 14.31 45.95 20.34
CA ILE A 4 14.03 46.59 19.04
C ILE A 4 12.93 47.60 19.27
N ASN A 5 13.23 48.88 19.03
CA ASN A 5 12.27 49.94 19.21
C ASN A 5 11.30 49.96 18.02
N LEU A 6 10.11 49.40 18.23
CA LEU A 6 9.04 49.28 17.23
C LEU A 6 8.61 50.63 16.65
N ASP A 7 8.74 51.74 17.39
CA ASP A 7 8.42 53.08 16.88
C ASP A 7 9.42 53.53 15.79
N LEU A 8 10.69 53.14 15.92
CA LEU A 8 11.69 53.43 14.89
C LEU A 8 11.44 52.61 13.62
N VAL A 9 11.04 51.33 13.79
CA VAL A 9 10.66 50.44 12.68
C VAL A 9 9.46 51.00 11.92
N PHE A 10 8.42 51.42 12.64
CA PHE A 10 7.24 52.06 12.07
C PHE A 10 7.58 53.34 11.28
N ASN A 11 8.41 54.23 11.86
CA ASN A 11 8.81 55.47 11.20
C ASN A 11 9.63 55.20 9.93
N ALA A 12 10.48 54.17 9.93
CA ALA A 12 11.25 53.78 8.75
C ALA A 12 10.34 53.25 7.63
N ILE A 13 9.38 52.37 7.96
CA ILE A 13 8.41 51.83 6.98
C ILE A 13 7.56 52.96 6.38
N THR A 14 7.07 53.88 7.22
CA THR A 14 6.21 54.98 6.76
C THR A 14 6.95 56.09 6.01
N SER A 15 8.27 56.23 6.22
CA SER A 15 9.11 57.19 5.48
C SER A 15 9.43 56.75 4.04
N ILE A 16 9.28 55.45 3.74
CA ILE A 16 9.41 54.89 2.38
C ILE A 16 8.09 55.15 1.64
N ALA A 17 7.90 56.41 1.29
CA ALA A 17 6.66 56.92 0.70
C ALA A 17 6.48 56.41 -0.74
N ASN A 18 5.89 55.23 -0.94
CA ASN A 18 5.10 54.97 -2.15
C ASN A 18 4.16 53.75 -2.04
N PRO A 19 2.82 53.91 -2.17
CA PRO A 19 1.86 52.80 -2.29
C PRO A 19 1.99 52.00 -3.61
N LEU A 20 2.91 52.38 -4.51
CA LEU A 20 3.05 51.85 -5.86
C LEU A 20 4.25 50.90 -6.05
N ILE A 21 4.80 50.32 -4.98
CA ILE A 21 5.78 49.22 -5.11
C ILE A 21 5.01 47.94 -5.48
N LYS A 22 4.59 47.82 -6.75
CA LYS A 22 3.89 46.64 -7.29
C LYS A 22 4.86 45.53 -7.73
N GLU A 23 6.11 45.86 -8.00
CA GLU A 23 7.11 44.87 -8.41
C GLU A 23 7.67 44.12 -7.20
N LYS A 24 7.47 42.79 -7.21
CA LYS A 24 7.86 41.87 -6.14
C LYS A 24 9.36 41.96 -5.78
N ILE A 25 10.20 42.24 -6.77
CA ILE A 25 11.67 42.34 -6.64
C ILE A 25 12.08 43.60 -5.86
N LEU A 26 11.51 44.76 -6.20
CA LEU A 26 11.73 46.03 -5.49
C LEU A 26 11.23 45.96 -4.04
N ARG A 27 10.12 45.25 -3.80
CA ARG A 27 9.60 45.01 -2.44
C ARG A 27 10.56 44.16 -1.61
N SER A 28 11.07 43.05 -2.15
CA SER A 28 12.05 42.20 -1.44
C SER A 28 13.34 42.94 -1.11
N GLU A 29 13.86 43.77 -2.02
CA GLU A 29 15.08 44.54 -1.78
C GLU A 29 14.89 45.59 -0.66
N THR A 30 13.71 46.23 -0.63
CA THR A 30 13.35 47.22 0.40
C THR A 30 13.20 46.58 1.78
N VAL A 31 12.58 45.40 1.85
CA VAL A 31 12.44 44.60 3.08
C VAL A 31 13.81 44.22 3.63
N ILE A 32 14.73 43.72 2.79
CA ILE A 32 16.08 43.34 3.19
C ILE A 32 16.86 44.55 3.76
N LYS A 33 16.79 45.71 3.09
CA LYS A 33 17.45 46.95 3.56
C LYS A 33 16.92 47.41 4.92
N LEU A 34 15.60 47.37 5.12
CA LEU A 34 14.97 47.72 6.40
C LEU A 34 15.39 46.75 7.52
N LEU A 35 15.38 45.44 7.27
CA LEU A 35 15.81 44.45 8.27
C LEU A 35 17.27 44.67 8.68
N GLN A 36 18.17 44.89 7.72
CA GLN A 36 19.57 45.20 7.97
C GLN A 36 19.76 46.49 8.78
N GLN A 37 18.95 47.53 8.51
CA GLN A 37 18.99 48.80 9.26
C GLN A 37 18.65 48.63 10.75
N PHE A 38 17.82 47.66 11.10
CA PHE A 38 17.43 47.35 12.48
C PHE A 38 18.24 46.20 13.10
N HIS A 39 19.36 45.81 12.49
CA HIS A 39 20.19 44.67 12.91
C HIS A 39 19.43 43.34 13.00
N LEU A 40 18.40 43.17 12.16
CA LEU A 40 17.69 41.91 11.98
C LEU A 40 18.31 41.14 10.82
N ASP A 41 18.64 39.87 11.04
CA ASP A 41 19.16 38.98 10.00
C ASP A 41 18.03 38.65 8.99
N PRO A 42 18.19 38.97 7.69
CA PRO A 42 17.18 38.70 6.67
C PRO A 42 16.83 37.22 6.43
N GLU A 43 17.69 36.30 6.85
CA GLU A 43 17.50 34.85 6.71
C GLU A 43 17.09 34.20 8.04
N HIS A 44 17.49 34.78 9.18
CA HIS A 44 17.26 34.19 10.52
C HIS A 44 16.54 35.17 11.46
N PRO A 45 15.19 35.18 11.49
CA PRO A 45 14.45 36.07 12.37
C PRO A 45 14.70 35.77 13.87
N PRO A 46 14.52 36.76 14.77
CA PRO A 46 14.71 36.57 16.21
C PRO A 46 13.65 35.65 16.83
N ALA A 47 13.99 34.92 17.89
CA ALA A 47 13.08 33.96 18.53
C ALA A 47 12.08 34.60 19.52
N ASP A 48 12.28 35.85 19.94
CA ASP A 48 11.40 36.54 20.88
C ASP A 48 10.21 37.22 20.20
N PHE A 49 9.06 37.30 20.89
CA PHE A 49 7.82 37.86 20.35
C PHE A 49 8.00 39.28 19.77
N SER A 50 8.73 40.16 20.45
CA SER A 50 8.94 41.53 20.01
C SER A 50 9.77 41.59 18.72
N GLY A 51 10.78 40.74 18.60
CA GLY A 51 11.58 40.56 17.38
C GLY A 51 10.77 40.01 16.20
N VAL A 52 9.99 38.94 16.41
CA VAL A 52 9.10 38.37 15.38
C VAL A 52 8.05 39.39 14.93
N TYR A 53 7.48 40.15 15.88
CA TYR A 53 6.47 41.16 15.58
C TYR A 53 7.05 42.32 14.76
N ALA A 54 8.24 42.81 15.12
CA ALA A 54 8.95 43.85 14.37
C ALA A 54 9.29 43.38 12.94
N TYR A 55 9.76 42.14 12.82
CA TYR A 55 10.13 41.53 11.56
C TYR A 55 8.90 41.35 10.64
N ALA A 56 7.79 40.85 11.20
CA ALA A 56 6.52 40.72 10.48
C ALA A 56 5.98 42.08 10.04
N LEU A 57 6.10 43.12 10.87
CA LEU A 57 5.71 44.49 10.54
C LEU A 57 6.51 45.05 9.35
N VAL A 58 7.79 44.69 9.21
CA VAL A 58 8.61 45.07 8.05
C VAL A 58 8.19 44.30 6.79
N GLU A 59 8.06 42.97 6.85
CA GLU A 59 7.66 42.16 5.66
C GLU A 59 6.25 42.52 5.16
N TYR A 60 5.32 42.71 6.09
CA TYR A 60 3.94 43.09 5.79
C TYR A 60 3.82 44.56 5.39
N GLY A 61 4.47 45.46 6.13
CA GLY A 61 4.17 46.89 6.09
C GLY A 61 4.72 47.66 4.89
N VAL A 62 5.73 47.12 4.20
CA VAL A 62 6.25 47.72 2.96
C VAL A 62 5.16 47.76 1.88
N GLY A 63 4.71 48.97 1.53
CA GLY A 63 3.66 49.22 0.53
C GLY A 63 2.23 49.28 1.08
N LYS A 64 2.04 49.15 2.40
CA LYS A 64 0.72 49.29 3.05
C LYS A 64 0.43 50.74 3.47
N PRO A 65 -0.84 51.17 3.52
CA PRO A 65 -1.19 52.56 3.83
C PRO A 65 -0.91 52.90 5.30
N LYS A 66 -0.47 54.15 5.54
CA LYS A 66 -0.06 54.63 6.87
C LYS A 66 -1.14 54.44 7.97
N PRO A 67 -2.44 54.74 7.74
CA PRO A 67 -3.47 54.53 8.77
C PRO A 67 -3.58 53.06 9.22
N LEU A 68 -3.37 52.11 8.30
CA LEU A 68 -3.40 50.69 8.63
C LEU A 68 -2.17 50.24 9.43
N LEU A 69 -1.00 50.82 9.15
CA LEU A 69 0.20 50.55 9.94
C LEU A 69 0.11 51.14 11.36
N GLU A 70 -0.55 52.29 11.53
CA GLU A 70 -0.81 52.89 12.85
C GLU A 70 -1.73 52.02 13.71
N LEU A 71 -2.59 51.18 13.12
CA LEU A 71 -3.40 50.19 13.85
C LEU A 71 -2.52 49.14 14.54
N PHE A 72 -1.58 48.55 13.80
CA PHE A 72 -0.65 47.53 14.34
C PHE A 72 0.43 48.12 15.27
N ARG A 73 0.55 49.45 15.32
CA ARG A 73 1.40 50.16 16.27
C ARG A 73 0.78 50.28 17.66
N GLN A 74 -0.56 50.22 17.77
CA GLN A 74 -1.24 50.41 19.05
C GLN A 74 -0.91 49.29 20.03
N GLU A 75 -0.47 49.67 21.23
CA GLU A 75 -0.04 48.69 22.23
C GLU A 75 -1.20 47.78 22.68
N ALA A 76 -2.44 48.29 22.66
CA ALA A 76 -3.65 47.50 22.91
C ALA A 76 -3.85 46.40 21.85
N ILE A 77 -3.68 46.71 20.57
CA ILE A 77 -3.81 45.75 19.46
C ILE A 77 -2.68 44.72 19.52
N LYS A 78 -1.45 45.16 19.83
CA LYS A 78 -0.30 44.26 20.02
C LYS A 78 -0.47 43.31 21.21
N GLN A 79 -1.02 43.80 22.32
CA GLN A 79 -1.35 42.95 23.48
C GLN A 79 -2.46 41.96 23.14
N ALA A 80 -3.54 42.41 22.50
CA ALA A 80 -4.61 41.54 22.04
C ALA A 80 -4.11 40.48 21.05
N PHE A 81 -3.16 40.82 20.18
CA PHE A 81 -2.51 39.89 19.26
C PHE A 81 -1.72 38.81 20.02
N ARG A 82 -0.96 39.20 21.04
CA ARG A 82 -0.24 38.25 21.91
C ARG A 82 -1.20 37.34 22.67
N THR A 83 -2.25 37.90 23.27
CA THR A 83 -3.26 37.12 24.01
C THR A 83 -4.02 36.16 23.11
N ALA A 84 -4.37 36.58 21.89
CA ALA A 84 -5.02 35.73 20.90
C ALA A 84 -4.15 34.54 20.48
N LEU A 85 -2.83 34.73 20.37
CA LEU A 85 -1.87 33.66 20.11
C LEU A 85 -1.71 32.71 21.30
N ASP A 86 -1.54 33.24 22.51
CA ASP A 86 -1.35 32.45 23.73
C ASP A 86 -2.57 31.56 24.04
N HIS A 87 -3.78 32.05 23.73
CA HIS A 87 -5.04 31.33 23.96
C HIS A 87 -5.60 30.62 22.71
N ASN A 88 -4.87 30.66 21.59
CA ASN A 88 -5.30 30.13 20.28
C ASN A 88 -6.74 30.56 19.90
N ASN A 89 -7.09 31.82 20.16
CA ASN A 89 -8.43 32.35 19.94
C ASN A 89 -8.38 33.68 19.17
N PRO A 90 -8.52 33.65 17.83
CA PRO A 90 -8.48 34.84 16.97
C PRO A 90 -9.60 35.85 17.24
N SER A 91 -10.70 35.44 17.87
CA SER A 91 -11.83 36.33 18.15
C SER A 91 -11.46 37.46 19.12
N ILE A 92 -10.48 37.24 20.01
CA ILE A 92 -9.98 38.24 20.97
C ILE A 92 -9.36 39.43 20.23
N LEU A 93 -8.52 39.15 19.23
CA LEU A 93 -7.89 40.19 18.41
C LEU A 93 -8.93 40.90 17.54
N LEU A 94 -9.85 40.15 16.92
CA LEU A 94 -10.88 40.73 16.06
C LEU A 94 -11.84 41.62 16.85
N SER A 95 -12.22 41.23 18.08
CA SER A 95 -13.07 42.06 18.93
C SER A 95 -12.37 43.34 19.39
N GLU A 96 -11.08 43.27 19.70
CA GLU A 96 -10.31 44.46 20.11
C GLU A 96 -10.07 45.41 18.93
N VAL A 97 -9.80 44.86 17.73
CA VAL A 97 -9.69 45.66 16.50
C VAL A 97 -11.03 46.32 16.18
N ASP A 98 -12.14 45.59 16.22
CA ASP A 98 -13.48 46.15 15.96
C ASP A 98 -13.81 47.27 16.98
N ALA A 99 -13.55 47.03 18.28
CA ALA A 99 -13.75 48.04 19.32
C ALA A 99 -12.85 49.29 19.12
N PHE A 100 -11.62 49.10 18.66
CA PHE A 100 -10.70 50.21 18.36
C PHE A 100 -11.16 51.02 17.14
N LEU A 101 -11.65 50.35 16.08
CA LEU A 101 -12.16 51.04 14.89
C LEU A 101 -13.44 51.85 15.18
N ASP A 102 -14.26 51.42 16.15
CA ASP A 102 -15.47 52.14 16.56
C ASP A 102 -15.19 53.31 17.52
N ALA A 103 -14.13 53.23 18.32
CA ALA A 103 -13.87 54.19 19.40
C ALA A 103 -12.94 55.36 19.02
N TYR A 104 -12.17 55.26 17.93
CA TYR A 104 -11.11 56.22 17.59
C TYR A 104 -11.23 56.79 16.17
N ILE A 105 -10.86 58.07 15.99
CA ILE A 105 -10.88 58.78 14.69
C ILE A 105 -10.04 58.06 13.62
N LEU A 106 -8.97 57.38 14.04
CA LEU A 106 -8.14 56.55 13.14
C LEU A 106 -8.94 55.41 12.49
N GLY A 107 -10.01 54.93 13.15
CA GLY A 107 -10.92 53.94 12.60
C GLY A 107 -11.72 54.44 11.39
N ASP A 108 -12.16 55.71 11.42
CA ASP A 108 -12.84 56.34 10.30
C ASP A 108 -11.90 56.56 9.11
N ASP A 109 -10.64 56.93 9.38
CA ASP A 109 -9.59 57.04 8.36
C ASP A 109 -9.32 55.68 7.69
N ILE A 110 -9.23 54.59 8.46
CA ILE A 110 -9.04 53.24 7.92
C ILE A 110 -10.26 52.80 7.09
N ARG A 111 -11.48 53.09 7.54
CA ARG A 111 -12.72 52.78 6.78
C ARG A 111 -12.79 53.53 5.46
N SER A 112 -12.29 54.77 5.42
CA SER A 112 -12.26 55.59 4.20
C SER A 112 -11.35 55.01 3.10
N LEU A 113 -10.41 54.12 3.46
CA LEU A 113 -9.53 53.44 2.50
C LEU A 113 -10.22 52.31 1.72
N GLY A 114 -11.45 51.92 2.12
CA GLY A 114 -12.20 50.84 1.47
C GLY A 114 -11.57 49.45 1.62
N LEU A 115 -10.70 49.26 2.61
CA LEU A 115 -10.02 48.00 2.91
C LEU A 115 -10.83 47.14 3.86
N ASP A 116 -10.78 45.82 3.66
CA ASP A 116 -11.31 44.85 4.61
C ASP A 116 -10.30 44.67 5.75
N VAL A 117 -10.50 45.38 6.86
CA VAL A 117 -9.58 45.36 8.01
C VAL A 117 -9.41 43.96 8.59
N ARG A 118 -10.45 43.11 8.56
CA ARG A 118 -10.35 41.73 9.06
C ARG A 118 -9.42 40.90 8.18
N ARG A 119 -9.50 41.10 6.86
CA ARG A 119 -8.59 40.45 5.91
C ARG A 119 -7.14 40.92 6.09
N GLU A 120 -6.92 42.21 6.32
CA GLU A 120 -5.59 42.78 6.56
C GLU A 120 -4.98 42.28 7.89
N VAL A 121 -5.78 42.14 8.94
CA VAL A 121 -5.38 41.52 10.22
C VAL A 121 -5.00 40.04 10.04
N ALA A 122 -5.77 39.30 9.23
CA ALA A 122 -5.46 37.90 8.92
C ALA A 122 -4.19 37.75 8.06
N GLU A 123 -3.96 38.66 7.10
CA GLU A 123 -2.74 38.69 6.29
C GLU A 123 -1.51 38.99 7.15
N PHE A 124 -1.58 39.98 8.04
CA PHE A 124 -0.52 40.25 9.01
C PHE A 124 -0.25 39.05 9.93
N ALA A 125 -1.30 38.39 10.43
CA ALA A 125 -1.16 37.19 11.25
C ALA A 125 -0.48 36.03 10.50
N THR A 126 -0.76 35.89 9.20
CA THR A 126 -0.13 34.88 8.36
C THR A 126 1.37 35.14 8.21
N VAL A 127 1.75 36.39 7.91
CA VAL A 127 3.17 36.81 7.84
C VAL A 127 3.86 36.56 9.18
N PHE A 128 3.24 36.93 10.29
CA PHE A 128 3.79 36.68 11.62
C PHE A 128 4.03 35.18 11.90
N ILE A 129 3.07 34.32 11.56
CA ILE A 129 3.20 32.86 11.72
C ILE A 129 4.31 32.30 10.83
N GLU A 130 4.49 32.81 9.62
CA GLU A 130 5.59 32.39 8.74
C GLU A 130 6.95 32.78 9.31
N VAL A 131 7.09 34.02 9.79
CA VAL A 131 8.32 34.48 10.46
C VAL A 131 8.59 33.61 11.69
N ALA A 132 7.59 33.35 12.52
CA ALA A 132 7.69 32.48 13.70
C ALA A 132 7.98 31.00 13.37
N LYS A 133 7.77 30.55 12.12
CA LYS A 133 8.18 29.22 11.67
C LYS A 133 9.66 29.19 11.26
N ARG A 134 10.17 30.30 10.72
CA ARG A 134 11.58 30.45 10.31
C ARG A 134 12.52 30.63 11.51
N THR A 135 12.00 31.01 12.69
CA THR A 135 12.77 31.10 13.95
C THR A 135 13.03 29.76 14.64
N ARG A 136 12.42 28.67 14.16
CA ARG A 136 12.40 27.39 14.88
C ARG A 136 13.76 26.67 14.80
N THR A 137 14.29 26.29 15.95
CA THR A 137 15.46 25.41 15.98
C THR A 137 15.05 23.97 15.60
N PRO A 138 15.98 23.12 15.12
CA PRO A 138 15.69 21.71 14.81
C PRO A 138 15.08 20.94 16.00
N ALA A 139 15.42 21.32 17.23
CA ALA A 139 14.83 20.77 18.45
C ALA A 139 13.34 21.14 18.62
N ASP A 140 12.96 22.38 18.27
CA ASP A 140 11.57 22.86 18.32
C ASP A 140 10.71 22.23 17.22
N VAL A 141 11.32 21.88 16.08
CA VAL A 141 10.65 21.15 14.99
C VAL A 141 10.36 19.71 15.41
N LEU A 142 11.31 19.03 16.07
CA LEU A 142 11.10 17.69 16.62
C LEU A 142 10.06 17.67 17.76
N MET A 143 10.04 18.70 18.60
CA MET A 143 9.07 18.82 19.69
C MET A 143 7.66 19.17 19.18
N ASN A 144 7.54 20.03 18.17
CA ASN A 144 6.26 20.31 17.50
C ASN A 144 5.77 19.16 16.62
N GLN A 145 6.65 18.34 16.04
CA GLN A 145 6.24 17.09 15.39
C GLN A 145 5.66 16.11 16.40
N LYS A 146 6.24 16.03 17.61
CA LYS A 146 5.66 15.24 18.72
C LYS A 146 4.34 15.82 19.22
N ILE A 147 4.21 17.15 19.34
CA ILE A 147 2.96 17.80 19.80
C ILE A 147 1.87 17.74 18.71
N GLY A 148 2.23 17.86 17.43
CA GLY A 148 1.33 17.69 16.29
C GLY A 148 0.90 16.23 16.11
N SER A 149 1.79 15.26 16.36
CA SER A 149 1.41 13.85 16.40
C SER A 149 0.56 13.50 17.61
N LEU A 150 0.78 14.16 18.76
CA LEU A 150 -0.07 14.05 19.95
C LEU A 150 -1.45 14.68 19.73
N HIS A 151 -1.55 15.85 19.10
CA HIS A 151 -2.86 16.45 18.77
C HIS A 151 -3.59 15.67 17.68
N LYS A 152 -2.90 15.14 16.65
CA LYS A 152 -3.50 14.18 15.69
C LYS A 152 -3.92 12.90 16.38
N ARG A 153 -3.15 12.41 17.36
CA ARG A 153 -3.54 11.27 18.20
C ARG A 153 -4.73 11.60 19.10
N ILE A 154 -4.81 12.79 19.68
CA ILE A 154 -5.93 13.17 20.56
C ILE A 154 -7.20 13.44 19.74
N ALA A 155 -7.11 14.11 18.60
CA ALA A 155 -8.22 14.28 17.66
C ALA A 155 -8.63 12.94 17.06
N GLY A 156 -7.66 12.09 16.70
CA GLY A 156 -7.90 10.70 16.29
C GLY A 156 -8.51 9.86 17.40
N ILE A 157 -8.11 10.04 18.66
CA ILE A 157 -8.69 9.36 19.84
C ILE A 157 -10.08 9.91 20.16
N GLN A 158 -10.37 11.19 19.95
CA GLN A 158 -11.70 11.79 20.13
C GLN A 158 -12.66 11.37 19.02
N GLU A 159 -12.22 11.38 17.76
CA GLU A 159 -12.96 10.83 16.61
C GLU A 159 -13.11 9.30 16.73
N GLN A 160 -12.11 8.59 17.26
CA GLN A 160 -12.21 7.18 17.64
C GLN A 160 -13.09 6.98 18.87
N LEU A 161 -13.17 7.89 19.84
CA LEU A 161 -14.08 7.78 21.01
C LEU A 161 -15.54 8.00 20.60
N GLU A 162 -15.80 8.86 19.62
CA GLU A 162 -17.10 8.98 18.93
C GLU A 162 -17.36 7.78 17.99
N ARG A 163 -16.31 7.05 17.58
CA ARG A 163 -16.36 5.84 16.72
C ARG A 163 -15.85 4.56 17.40
N LEU A 164 -15.92 4.46 18.73
CA LEU A 164 -15.41 3.29 19.45
C LEU A 164 -16.51 2.21 19.45
N PRO A 165 -16.10 0.93 19.38
CA PRO A 165 -15.96 0.16 18.14
C PRO A 165 -17.33 0.00 17.45
N THR A 166 -17.39 0.01 16.12
CA THR A 166 -18.61 -0.41 15.43
C THR A 166 -18.96 -1.82 15.92
N LEU A 167 -20.22 -2.00 16.32
CA LEU A 167 -20.84 -3.28 16.68
C LEU A 167 -20.45 -4.41 15.70
N GLU A 168 -20.15 -4.05 14.45
CA GLU A 168 -19.67 -4.93 13.38
C GLU A 168 -18.33 -5.64 13.66
N GLY A 169 -17.30 -4.98 14.19
CA GLY A 169 -16.01 -5.64 14.45
C GLY A 169 -16.09 -6.71 15.55
N ILE A 170 -16.96 -6.48 16.54
CA ILE A 170 -17.31 -7.46 17.57
C ILE A 170 -18.25 -8.54 17.00
N ARG A 171 -19.17 -8.19 16.09
CA ARG A 171 -20.09 -9.13 15.45
C ARG A 171 -19.40 -10.07 14.47
N THR A 172 -18.47 -9.60 13.64
CA THR A 172 -17.72 -10.45 12.70
C THR A 172 -16.89 -11.51 13.43
N GLU A 173 -16.29 -11.15 14.57
CA GLU A 173 -15.56 -12.10 15.41
C GLU A 173 -16.50 -13.06 16.17
N ILE A 174 -17.69 -12.58 16.58
CA ILE A 174 -18.76 -13.44 17.15
C ILE A 174 -19.34 -14.41 16.10
N ALA A 175 -19.57 -13.99 14.85
CA ALA A 175 -20.05 -14.86 13.77
C ALA A 175 -19.03 -15.94 13.42
N ARG A 176 -17.75 -15.62 13.51
CA ARG A 176 -16.64 -16.55 13.27
C ARG A 176 -16.47 -17.54 14.42
N LEU A 177 -16.62 -17.10 15.67
CA LEU A 177 -16.51 -17.92 16.88
C LEU A 177 -17.81 -18.68 17.25
N ALA A 178 -18.98 -18.30 16.72
CA ALA A 178 -20.26 -18.99 16.95
C ALA A 178 -20.33 -20.42 16.37
N VAL A 179 -19.28 -20.87 15.68
CA VAL A 179 -19.09 -22.28 15.31
C VAL A 179 -18.75 -23.15 16.52
N GLU A 180 -18.26 -22.58 17.63
CA GLU A 180 -17.99 -23.30 18.87
C GLU A 180 -18.68 -22.64 20.09
N ASN A 181 -19.64 -23.37 20.66
CA ASN A 181 -20.49 -23.05 21.81
C ASN A 181 -19.87 -22.15 22.92
N TYR A 182 -20.39 -20.93 23.18
CA TYR A 182 -20.78 -20.31 24.49
C TYR A 182 -21.23 -18.81 24.38
N PRO A 183 -21.76 -18.12 25.42
CA PRO A 183 -23.04 -17.39 25.44
C PRO A 183 -22.98 -15.89 25.07
N ALA A 184 -24.08 -15.39 24.50
CA ALA A 184 -24.23 -14.06 23.88
C ALA A 184 -24.49 -12.88 24.83
N LEU A 185 -24.07 -11.68 24.40
CA LEU A 185 -24.53 -10.36 24.86
C LEU A 185 -25.74 -9.87 23.99
N PRO A 186 -26.49 -8.82 24.40
CA PRO A 186 -27.95 -8.79 24.23
C PRO A 186 -28.41 -8.34 22.84
N GLY A 187 -28.70 -9.29 21.97
CA GLY A 187 -29.76 -9.17 20.96
C GLY A 187 -31.13 -9.47 21.59
N THR A 188 -32.21 -9.12 20.90
CA THR A 188 -33.54 -9.61 21.32
C THR A 188 -33.53 -11.15 21.29
N ALA A 189 -34.22 -11.81 22.22
CA ALA A 189 -34.12 -13.26 22.44
C ALA A 189 -34.37 -14.13 21.17
N THR A 190 -35.03 -13.58 20.15
CA THR A 190 -35.33 -14.21 18.87
C THR A 190 -34.19 -14.16 17.85
N GLU A 191 -33.33 -13.14 17.85
CA GLU A 191 -32.17 -13.06 16.92
C GLU A 191 -31.16 -14.17 17.21
N ASN A 192 -30.90 -14.41 18.50
CA ASN A 192 -29.89 -15.37 18.96
C ASN A 192 -30.23 -16.85 18.68
N GLN A 193 -31.43 -17.15 18.18
CA GLN A 193 -31.86 -18.52 17.85
C GLN A 193 -31.82 -18.83 16.34
N CYS A 194 -31.53 -17.82 15.49
CA CYS A 194 -31.46 -18.01 14.05
C CYS A 194 -30.11 -18.64 13.64
N ARG A 195 -30.13 -19.80 12.98
CA ARG A 195 -28.93 -20.48 12.47
C ARG A 195 -28.24 -19.72 11.33
N ALA A 196 -28.95 -18.81 10.67
CA ALA A 196 -28.44 -17.96 9.59
C ALA A 196 -27.82 -16.64 10.08
N ILE A 197 -27.63 -16.45 11.39
CA ILE A 197 -27.16 -15.17 11.96
C ILE A 197 -25.78 -14.73 11.44
N ALA A 198 -24.86 -15.67 11.20
CA ALA A 198 -23.53 -15.35 10.67
C ALA A 198 -23.61 -14.80 9.23
N LEU A 199 -24.44 -15.43 8.39
CA LEU A 199 -24.73 -14.95 7.04
C LEU A 199 -25.40 -13.56 7.08
N ALA A 200 -26.37 -13.37 7.97
CA ALA A 200 -27.05 -12.10 8.15
C ALA A 200 -26.07 -10.97 8.48
N GLN A 201 -25.13 -11.20 9.39
CA GLN A 201 -24.12 -10.20 9.77
C GLN A 201 -23.17 -9.86 8.63
N GLN A 202 -22.69 -10.87 7.89
CA GLN A 202 -21.82 -10.63 6.72
C GLN A 202 -22.55 -9.84 5.63
N MET A 203 -23.81 -10.20 5.34
CA MET A 203 -24.64 -9.49 4.36
C MET A 203 -24.94 -8.06 4.78
N ARG A 204 -25.19 -7.82 6.07
CA ARG A 204 -25.44 -6.48 6.60
C ARG A 204 -24.23 -5.56 6.37
N GLY A 205 -23.03 -5.99 6.78
CA GLY A 205 -21.81 -5.20 6.56
C GLY A 205 -21.52 -4.98 5.07
N TRP A 206 -21.79 -5.98 4.23
CA TRP A 206 -21.69 -5.85 2.78
C TRP A 206 -22.64 -4.79 2.21
N PHE A 207 -23.93 -4.88 2.55
CA PHE A 207 -24.95 -3.93 2.09
C PHE A 207 -24.72 -2.51 2.59
N GLU A 208 -24.32 -2.35 3.85
CA GLU A 208 -23.97 -1.04 4.41
C GLU A 208 -22.78 -0.41 3.67
N THR A 209 -21.77 -1.21 3.32
CA THR A 209 -20.60 -0.79 2.52
C THR A 209 -20.98 -0.35 1.10
N LEU A 210 -21.97 -1.01 0.50
CA LEU A 210 -22.53 -0.62 -0.80
C LEU A 210 -23.49 0.59 -0.71
N GLY A 211 -23.81 1.04 0.50
CA GLY A 211 -24.74 2.16 0.75
C GLY A 211 -26.22 1.77 0.64
N TYR A 212 -26.54 0.48 0.68
CA TYR A 212 -27.93 -0.02 0.67
C TYR A 212 -28.56 0.22 2.04
N ARG A 213 -29.77 0.79 2.06
CA ARG A 213 -30.45 1.14 3.31
C ARG A 213 -31.42 0.05 3.74
N LEU A 214 -31.22 -0.51 4.94
CA LEU A 214 -32.15 -1.46 5.54
C LEU A 214 -33.39 -0.74 6.09
N GLU A 215 -34.57 -1.28 5.82
CA GLU A 215 -35.83 -0.83 6.42
C GLU A 215 -36.01 -1.40 7.84
N LYS A 216 -37.07 -0.96 8.53
CA LYS A 216 -37.46 -1.49 9.84
C LYS A 216 -38.07 -2.90 9.79
N TYR A 217 -38.39 -3.40 8.60
CA TYR A 217 -38.95 -4.74 8.44
C TYR A 217 -37.85 -5.78 8.66
N GLU A 218 -38.08 -6.65 9.63
CA GLU A 218 -37.13 -7.68 10.02
C GLU A 218 -37.87 -8.89 10.59
N ILE A 219 -37.57 -10.07 10.05
CA ILE A 219 -38.05 -11.36 10.54
C ILE A 219 -36.84 -12.22 10.91
N TRP A 220 -36.92 -12.85 12.08
CA TRP A 220 -35.96 -13.84 12.54
C TRP A 220 -36.68 -15.14 12.87
N ALA A 221 -36.42 -16.18 12.10
CA ALA A 221 -36.87 -17.55 12.34
C ALA A 221 -35.66 -18.45 12.63
N GLU A 222 -35.90 -19.68 13.07
CA GLU A 222 -34.81 -20.63 13.40
C GLU A 222 -33.88 -20.88 12.19
N GLU A 223 -34.44 -21.05 10.99
CA GLU A 223 -33.70 -21.46 9.78
C GLU A 223 -33.49 -20.33 8.76
N TYR A 224 -34.12 -19.17 8.95
CA TYR A 224 -34.02 -18.05 8.01
C TYR A 224 -34.21 -16.68 8.68
N PHE A 225 -33.80 -15.62 7.99
CA PHE A 225 -34.15 -14.24 8.30
C PHE A 225 -34.69 -13.52 7.05
N GLU A 226 -35.41 -12.43 7.25
CA GLU A 226 -35.82 -11.54 6.15
C GLU A 226 -35.62 -10.07 6.51
N TRP A 227 -35.17 -9.29 5.53
CA TRP A 227 -35.08 -7.83 5.58
C TRP A 227 -35.58 -7.22 4.28
N ILE A 228 -35.81 -5.92 4.28
CA ILE A 228 -35.98 -5.14 3.06
C ILE A 228 -34.84 -4.15 2.95
N ILE A 229 -34.16 -4.15 1.80
CA ILE A 229 -33.11 -3.20 1.45
C ILE A 229 -33.60 -2.25 0.36
N ASN A 230 -33.09 -1.02 0.39
CA ASN A 230 -33.32 -0.02 -0.64
C ASN A 230 -32.04 0.20 -1.44
N ILE A 231 -32.06 -0.14 -2.72
CA ILE A 231 -30.95 0.08 -3.64
C ILE A 231 -31.20 1.38 -4.43
N PRO A 232 -30.26 2.35 -4.42
CA PRO A 232 -30.45 3.61 -5.13
C PRO A 232 -30.40 3.42 -6.65
N VAL A 233 -31.50 3.78 -7.33
CA VAL A 233 -31.59 3.75 -8.81
C VAL A 233 -31.92 5.14 -9.33
N ARG A 234 -30.89 5.88 -9.74
CA ARG A 234 -30.98 7.26 -10.28
C ARG A 234 -31.74 8.24 -9.37
N ARG A 235 -33.07 8.32 -9.49
CA ARG A 235 -33.98 9.24 -8.78
C ARG A 235 -35.00 8.51 -7.88
N SER A 236 -34.98 7.19 -7.85
CA SER A 236 -35.83 6.32 -7.04
C SER A 236 -34.96 5.30 -6.30
N TYR A 237 -35.61 4.41 -5.55
CA TYR A 237 -34.98 3.25 -4.94
C TYR A 237 -35.76 2.02 -5.34
N ASP A 238 -35.06 0.93 -5.61
CA ASP A 238 -35.67 -0.38 -5.77
C ASP A 238 -35.69 -1.04 -4.39
N ARG A 239 -36.89 -1.47 -3.97
CA ARG A 239 -37.11 -2.16 -2.70
C ARG A 239 -36.95 -3.64 -2.94
N ILE A 240 -35.97 -4.25 -2.28
CA ILE A 240 -35.66 -5.66 -2.45
C ILE A 240 -35.87 -6.38 -1.13
N LEU A 241 -36.70 -7.43 -1.13
CA LEU A 241 -36.83 -8.31 0.02
C LEU A 241 -35.72 -9.35 -0.01
N VAL A 242 -34.85 -9.34 1.00
CA VAL A 242 -33.73 -10.26 1.10
C VAL A 242 -34.08 -11.32 2.14
N ARG A 243 -34.06 -12.59 1.74
CA ARG A 243 -34.26 -13.74 2.61
C ARG A 243 -32.98 -14.57 2.68
N GLY A 244 -32.36 -14.63 3.86
CA GLY A 244 -31.19 -15.47 4.08
C GLY A 244 -31.56 -16.81 4.74
N VAL A 245 -31.06 -17.92 4.20
CA VAL A 245 -31.37 -19.28 4.68
C VAL A 245 -30.08 -19.97 5.17
N ALA A 246 -30.15 -20.67 6.31
CA ALA A 246 -28.98 -21.34 6.91
C ALA A 246 -28.55 -22.60 6.14
N GLY A 247 -29.50 -23.27 5.51
CA GLY A 247 -29.34 -24.54 4.80
C GLY A 247 -29.30 -24.41 3.28
N GLU A 248 -29.45 -25.55 2.62
CA GLU A 248 -29.67 -25.60 1.16
C GLU A 248 -30.97 -24.89 0.79
N VAL A 249 -30.91 -24.06 -0.24
CA VAL A 249 -32.08 -23.38 -0.78
C VAL A 249 -32.91 -24.36 -1.62
N GLY A 250 -34.14 -24.60 -1.18
CA GLY A 250 -35.13 -25.46 -1.82
C GLY A 250 -36.26 -24.70 -2.51
N LEU A 251 -37.16 -25.45 -3.15
CA LEU A 251 -38.36 -24.90 -3.81
C LEU A 251 -39.31 -24.21 -2.81
N SER A 252 -39.42 -24.75 -1.59
CA SER A 252 -40.22 -24.17 -0.52
C SER A 252 -39.78 -22.75 -0.15
N ASP A 253 -38.47 -22.51 -0.18
CA ASP A 253 -37.89 -21.21 0.18
C ASP A 253 -38.19 -20.16 -0.90
N VAL A 254 -38.18 -20.56 -2.18
CA VAL A 254 -38.58 -19.70 -3.31
C VAL A 254 -40.07 -19.34 -3.21
N MET A 255 -40.93 -20.31 -2.90
CA MET A 255 -42.37 -20.05 -2.69
C MET A 255 -42.63 -19.12 -1.49
N ALA A 256 -41.88 -19.32 -0.41
CA ALA A 256 -41.97 -18.48 0.78
C ALA A 256 -41.49 -17.05 0.50
N LEU A 257 -40.38 -16.89 -0.24
CA LEU A 257 -39.89 -15.59 -0.71
C LEU A 257 -40.93 -14.87 -1.57
N ARG A 258 -41.52 -15.55 -2.56
CA ARG A 258 -42.60 -14.99 -3.40
C ARG A 258 -43.75 -14.44 -2.55
N SER A 259 -44.19 -15.21 -1.57
CA SER A 259 -45.28 -14.82 -0.67
C SER A 259 -44.92 -13.59 0.16
N SER A 260 -43.68 -13.50 0.66
CA SER A 260 -43.19 -12.34 1.40
C SER A 260 -43.10 -11.08 0.51
N VAL A 261 -42.60 -11.23 -0.72
CA VAL A 261 -42.51 -10.13 -1.72
C VAL A 261 -43.90 -9.56 -2.04
N GLU A 262 -44.88 -10.43 -2.31
CA GLU A 262 -46.27 -10.02 -2.57
C GLU A 262 -46.90 -9.33 -1.35
N ALA A 263 -46.65 -9.83 -0.14
CA ALA A 263 -47.18 -9.26 1.09
C ALA A 263 -46.59 -7.88 1.41
N GLN A 264 -45.28 -7.70 1.21
CA GLN A 264 -44.57 -6.44 1.50
C GLN A 264 -44.54 -5.47 0.31
N LYS A 265 -45.04 -5.90 -0.86
CA LYS A 265 -45.06 -5.14 -2.12
C LYS A 265 -43.68 -4.58 -2.46
N THR A 266 -42.68 -5.45 -2.44
CA THR A 266 -41.32 -5.11 -2.89
C THR A 266 -41.19 -5.29 -4.40
N ASP A 267 -40.21 -4.62 -5.00
CA ASP A 267 -39.97 -4.65 -6.45
C ASP A 267 -39.30 -5.97 -6.85
N GLU A 268 -38.37 -6.46 -6.02
CA GLU A 268 -37.66 -7.72 -6.21
C GLU A 268 -37.55 -8.53 -4.90
N GLY A 269 -37.15 -9.79 -5.03
CA GLY A 269 -36.84 -10.69 -3.91
C GLY A 269 -35.55 -11.47 -4.14
N TRP A 270 -34.62 -11.42 -3.19
CA TRP A 270 -33.36 -12.16 -3.25
C TRP A 270 -33.31 -13.24 -2.18
N LEU A 271 -33.08 -14.48 -2.61
CA LEU A 271 -32.84 -15.62 -1.72
C LEU A 271 -31.34 -15.87 -1.62
N VAL A 272 -30.77 -15.84 -0.42
CA VAL A 272 -29.32 -15.92 -0.21
C VAL A 272 -28.95 -17.04 0.76
N THR A 273 -27.90 -17.80 0.46
CA THR A 273 -27.36 -18.86 1.33
C THR A 273 -25.84 -18.94 1.22
N THR A 274 -25.17 -19.48 2.24
CA THR A 274 -23.75 -19.91 2.15
C THR A 274 -23.61 -21.36 1.68
N ARG A 275 -24.73 -22.07 1.53
CA ARG A 275 -24.79 -23.48 1.09
C ARG A 275 -25.16 -23.56 -0.38
N ARG A 276 -25.36 -24.79 -0.86
CA ARG A 276 -25.80 -25.05 -2.23
C ARG A 276 -27.24 -24.58 -2.48
N ILE A 277 -27.53 -24.24 -3.72
CA ILE A 277 -28.88 -23.96 -4.21
C ILE A 277 -29.35 -25.14 -5.05
N SER A 278 -30.51 -25.70 -4.73
CA SER A 278 -31.06 -26.82 -5.47
C SER A 278 -31.37 -26.44 -6.92
N ARG A 279 -31.22 -27.40 -7.85
CA ARG A 279 -31.55 -27.17 -9.27
C ARG A 279 -33.01 -26.78 -9.47
N ALA A 280 -33.91 -27.37 -8.69
CA ALA A 280 -35.33 -27.03 -8.71
C ALA A 280 -35.58 -25.56 -8.34
N ALA A 281 -34.88 -25.02 -7.32
CA ALA A 281 -34.97 -23.60 -6.96
C ALA A 281 -34.44 -22.71 -8.10
N ARG A 282 -33.28 -23.04 -8.69
CA ARG A 282 -32.73 -22.28 -9.84
C ARG A 282 -33.63 -22.30 -11.07
N ASP A 283 -34.31 -23.42 -11.34
CA ASP A 283 -35.22 -23.54 -12.47
C ASP A 283 -36.56 -22.82 -12.19
N GLU A 284 -36.99 -22.73 -10.93
CA GLU A 284 -38.20 -22.01 -10.52
C GLU A 284 -38.07 -20.50 -10.71
N VAL A 285 -36.96 -19.88 -10.29
CA VAL A 285 -36.73 -18.43 -10.45
C VAL A 285 -36.61 -18.00 -11.92
N LYS A 286 -36.19 -18.91 -12.80
CA LYS A 286 -36.11 -18.65 -14.26
C LYS A 286 -37.46 -18.58 -14.97
N LYS A 287 -38.55 -19.00 -14.33
CA LYS A 287 -39.90 -18.96 -14.92
C LYS A 287 -40.36 -17.51 -15.11
N GLU A 288 -41.16 -17.24 -16.14
CA GLU A 288 -41.62 -15.88 -16.43
C GLU A 288 -42.39 -15.23 -15.27
N GLU A 289 -43.13 -16.04 -14.51
CA GLU A 289 -43.91 -15.63 -13.34
C GLU A 289 -43.04 -15.16 -12.16
N ASN A 290 -41.76 -15.58 -12.12
CA ASN A 290 -40.82 -15.30 -11.02
C ASN A 290 -39.65 -14.40 -11.42
N ARG A 291 -39.74 -13.68 -12.55
CA ARG A 291 -38.64 -12.85 -13.07
C ARG A 291 -38.11 -11.77 -12.12
N HIS A 292 -38.84 -11.47 -11.06
CA HIS A 292 -38.48 -10.51 -10.02
C HIS A 292 -37.83 -11.19 -8.79
N LEU A 293 -37.63 -12.50 -8.84
CA LEU A 293 -37.02 -13.30 -7.78
C LEU A 293 -35.70 -13.87 -8.27
N ASP A 294 -34.67 -13.81 -7.43
CA ASP A 294 -33.37 -14.41 -7.71
C ASP A 294 -32.86 -15.23 -6.53
N CYS A 295 -31.93 -16.14 -6.83
CA CYS A 295 -31.27 -16.98 -5.83
C CYS A 295 -29.75 -16.90 -6.00
N PHE A 296 -29.05 -16.51 -4.94
CA PHE A 296 -27.61 -16.33 -4.92
C PHE A 296 -26.98 -17.14 -3.80
N THR A 297 -25.83 -17.75 -4.06
CA THR A 297 -24.91 -17.97 -2.93
C THR A 297 -24.36 -16.61 -2.49
N PHE A 298 -23.92 -16.49 -1.25
CA PHE A 298 -23.38 -15.20 -0.80
C PHE A 298 -22.16 -14.75 -1.63
N ASP A 299 -21.34 -15.69 -2.12
CA ASP A 299 -20.24 -15.39 -3.05
C ASP A 299 -20.76 -14.90 -4.42
N GLU A 300 -21.82 -15.49 -4.96
CA GLU A 300 -22.46 -15.02 -6.20
C GLU A 300 -23.05 -13.61 -6.06
N LEU A 301 -23.55 -13.26 -4.87
CA LEU A 301 -24.06 -11.92 -4.58
C LEU A 301 -22.93 -10.88 -4.53
N ILE A 302 -21.76 -11.25 -4.00
CA ILE A 302 -20.57 -10.37 -3.96
C ILE A 302 -20.07 -10.09 -5.39
N ASP A 303 -20.06 -11.09 -6.26
CA ASP A 303 -19.58 -10.96 -7.65
C ASP A 303 -20.35 -9.90 -8.45
N LEU A 304 -21.59 -9.57 -8.07
CA LEU A 304 -22.40 -8.54 -8.75
C LEU A 304 -21.76 -7.15 -8.67
N ASP A 305 -21.10 -6.85 -7.56
CA ASP A 305 -20.49 -5.54 -7.28
C ASP A 305 -18.94 -5.59 -7.29
N ALA A 306 -18.33 -6.77 -7.10
CA ALA A 306 -16.88 -6.97 -7.05
C ALA A 306 -16.40 -8.02 -8.06
N ASP A 307 -16.17 -7.59 -9.31
CA ASP A 307 -15.70 -8.46 -10.40
C ASP A 307 -14.17 -8.56 -10.45
N PHE A 308 -13.65 -9.75 -10.13
CA PHE A 308 -12.23 -10.09 -10.22
C PHE A 308 -11.85 -10.89 -11.47
N SER A 309 -12.80 -11.23 -12.35
CA SER A 309 -12.60 -12.17 -13.47
C SER A 309 -11.39 -11.82 -14.34
N GLY A 310 -11.28 -10.56 -14.78
CA GLY A 310 -10.15 -10.10 -15.60
C GLY A 310 -8.79 -10.21 -14.92
N TYR A 311 -8.74 -10.09 -13.60
CA TYR A 311 -7.51 -10.32 -12.83
C TYR A 311 -7.18 -11.81 -12.71
N LEU A 312 -8.18 -12.67 -12.49
CA LEU A 312 -7.97 -14.12 -12.40
C LEU A 312 -7.45 -14.68 -13.74
N ASP A 313 -8.00 -14.22 -14.86
CA ASP A 313 -7.53 -14.59 -16.20
C ASP A 313 -6.07 -14.16 -16.43
N TRP A 314 -5.72 -12.94 -16.01
CA TRP A 314 -4.35 -12.45 -16.07
C TRP A 314 -3.40 -13.28 -15.20
N LEU A 315 -3.82 -13.61 -13.96
CA LEU A 315 -3.00 -14.36 -13.01
C LEU A 315 -2.70 -15.77 -13.55
N GLU A 316 -3.71 -16.47 -14.07
CA GLU A 316 -3.54 -17.77 -14.73
C GLU A 316 -2.57 -17.68 -15.92
N ALA A 317 -2.76 -16.69 -16.80
CA ALA A 317 -1.90 -16.49 -17.96
C ALA A 317 -0.44 -16.20 -17.55
N GLU A 318 -0.22 -15.39 -16.51
CA GLU A 318 1.12 -15.05 -16.02
C GLU A 318 1.83 -16.26 -15.39
N ILE A 319 1.11 -17.10 -14.63
CA ILE A 319 1.64 -18.34 -14.04
C ILE A 319 2.05 -19.33 -15.13
N GLN A 320 1.17 -19.55 -16.12
CA GLN A 320 1.45 -20.45 -17.24
C GLN A 320 2.60 -19.93 -18.12
N ARG A 321 2.67 -18.62 -18.36
CA ARG A 321 3.77 -17.98 -19.11
C ARG A 321 5.12 -18.26 -18.44
N ARG A 322 5.17 -18.24 -17.11
CA ARG A 322 6.37 -18.55 -16.32
C ARG A 322 6.60 -20.06 -16.12
N LYS A 323 5.65 -20.91 -16.54
CA LYS A 323 5.66 -22.38 -16.35
C LYS A 323 5.70 -22.82 -14.88
N ILE A 324 5.17 -21.99 -13.99
CA ILE A 324 5.17 -22.27 -12.54
C ILE A 324 4.17 -23.39 -12.22
N ASP A 325 3.09 -23.49 -12.99
CA ASP A 325 2.10 -24.56 -12.94
C ASP A 325 2.71 -25.97 -13.13
N THR A 326 3.82 -26.08 -13.86
CA THR A 326 4.41 -27.37 -14.26
C THR A 326 5.84 -27.60 -13.77
N LYS A 327 6.59 -26.53 -13.44
CA LYS A 327 8.02 -26.61 -13.11
C LYS A 327 8.36 -26.15 -11.69
N TYR A 328 7.36 -25.81 -10.88
CA TYR A 328 7.60 -25.40 -9.50
C TYR A 328 8.20 -26.56 -8.69
N VAL A 329 9.25 -26.27 -7.94
CA VAL A 329 9.85 -27.21 -6.98
C VAL A 329 9.75 -26.57 -5.59
N PRO A 330 9.06 -27.25 -4.65
CA PRO A 330 8.83 -26.70 -3.32
C PRO A 330 10.13 -26.63 -2.52
N LEU A 331 10.24 -25.65 -1.62
CA LEU A 331 11.43 -25.38 -0.81
C LEU A 331 11.19 -25.70 0.67
N ALA A 332 12.24 -26.16 1.36
CA ALA A 332 12.22 -26.22 2.82
C ALA A 332 12.19 -24.81 3.40
N CYS A 333 11.62 -24.69 4.59
CA CYS A 333 11.64 -23.44 5.33
C CYS A 333 11.90 -23.68 6.82
N THR A 334 12.45 -22.66 7.46
CA THR A 334 12.65 -22.66 8.91
C THR A 334 11.83 -21.56 9.56
N LYS A 335 11.43 -21.80 10.80
CA LYS A 335 10.77 -20.84 11.67
C LYS A 335 11.56 -20.73 12.97
N GLU A 336 11.92 -19.52 13.34
CA GLU A 336 12.50 -19.29 14.66
C GLU A 336 11.43 -19.44 15.75
N GLU A 337 11.69 -20.32 16.71
CA GLU A 337 10.85 -20.46 17.89
C GLU A 337 11.33 -19.45 18.94
N ILE A 338 10.44 -18.53 19.31
CA ILE A 338 10.75 -17.43 20.23
C ILE A 338 9.88 -17.59 21.48
N ASP A 339 10.52 -17.56 22.64
CA ASP A 339 9.82 -17.59 23.91
C ASP A 339 8.86 -16.39 24.03
N PRO A 340 7.56 -16.62 24.28
CA PRO A 340 6.57 -15.55 24.31
C PRO A 340 6.82 -14.51 25.42
N VAL A 341 7.51 -14.91 26.50
CA VAL A 341 7.82 -14.06 27.67
C VAL A 341 9.19 -13.42 27.52
N THR A 342 10.24 -14.21 27.31
CA THR A 342 11.62 -13.69 27.30
C THR A 342 12.00 -13.03 25.98
N LYS A 343 11.21 -13.26 24.91
CA LYS A 343 11.46 -12.81 23.53
C LYS A 343 12.82 -13.27 23.00
N GLN A 344 13.40 -14.32 23.60
CA GLN A 344 14.62 -14.94 23.14
C GLN A 344 14.30 -16.13 22.24
N ARG A 345 15.18 -16.38 21.28
CA ARG A 345 15.11 -17.57 20.44
C ARG A 345 15.40 -18.80 21.31
N ILE A 346 14.44 -19.72 21.35
CA ILE A 346 14.52 -20.98 22.10
C ILE A 346 14.74 -22.19 21.20
N GLY A 347 14.50 -22.06 19.89
CA GLY A 347 14.70 -23.14 18.93
C GLY A 347 14.52 -22.69 17.49
N VAL A 348 14.57 -23.67 16.58
CA VAL A 348 14.21 -23.53 15.18
C VAL A 348 13.40 -24.75 14.77
N SER A 349 12.22 -24.52 14.24
CA SER A 349 11.41 -25.54 13.57
C SER A 349 11.81 -25.55 12.10
N ARG A 350 12.07 -26.73 11.53
CA ARG A 350 12.44 -26.91 10.13
C ARG A 350 11.38 -27.78 9.47
N TYR A 351 10.85 -27.31 8.34
CA TYR A 351 9.78 -27.96 7.58
C TYR A 351 10.35 -28.44 6.25
N GLU A 352 10.32 -29.76 6.03
CA GLU A 352 10.89 -30.43 4.85
C GLU A 352 9.83 -31.26 4.12
N GLU A 353 10.24 -32.28 3.36
CA GLU A 353 9.34 -33.12 2.55
C GLU A 353 8.22 -33.76 3.37
N GLU A 354 8.53 -34.24 4.58
CA GLU A 354 7.57 -34.91 5.47
C GLU A 354 6.42 -33.99 5.91
N ASP A 355 6.66 -32.67 5.93
CA ASP A 355 5.69 -31.64 6.28
C ASP A 355 4.94 -31.07 5.07
N GLY A 356 5.26 -31.54 3.86
CA GLY A 356 4.79 -30.93 2.61
C GLY A 356 5.51 -29.64 2.24
N TRP A 357 6.76 -29.45 2.72
CA TRP A 357 7.58 -28.27 2.49
C TRP A 357 6.92 -26.97 3.00
N ILE A 358 7.31 -25.81 2.45
CA ILE A 358 6.63 -24.54 2.75
C ILE A 358 5.15 -24.57 2.37
N ASP A 359 4.75 -25.30 1.33
CA ASP A 359 3.36 -25.32 0.88
C ASP A 359 2.43 -25.96 1.93
N GLY A 360 2.86 -27.06 2.53
CA GLY A 360 2.15 -27.69 3.65
C GLY A 360 2.03 -26.78 4.87
N TYR A 361 3.09 -26.01 5.17
CA TYR A 361 3.01 -25.01 6.24
C TYR A 361 1.98 -23.91 5.93
N ILE A 362 1.96 -23.43 4.69
CA ILE A 362 1.09 -22.33 4.27
C ILE A 362 -0.36 -22.78 4.21
N ASP A 363 -0.63 -24.02 3.83
CA ASP A 363 -1.97 -24.61 3.92
C ASP A 363 -2.47 -24.63 5.38
N LEU A 364 -1.65 -25.10 6.32
CA LEU A 364 -1.99 -25.07 7.76
C LEU A 364 -2.17 -23.62 8.27
N TRP A 365 -1.31 -22.71 7.82
CA TRP A 365 -1.41 -21.29 8.17
C TRP A 365 -2.69 -20.65 7.62
N LEU A 366 -3.12 -20.98 6.40
CA LEU A 366 -4.35 -20.47 5.79
C LEU A 366 -5.58 -20.89 6.59
N ASP A 367 -5.59 -22.12 7.09
CA ASP A 367 -6.68 -22.70 7.89
C ASP A 367 -6.71 -22.17 9.34
N ASP A 368 -5.58 -21.69 9.88
CA ASP A 368 -5.49 -21.18 11.25
C ASP A 368 -6.11 -19.77 11.38
N PRO A 369 -7.23 -19.59 12.10
CA PRO A 369 -7.90 -18.31 12.14
C PRO A 369 -7.17 -17.21 12.91
N ALA A 370 -6.23 -17.56 13.81
CA ALA A 370 -5.52 -16.64 14.69
C ALA A 370 -4.26 -16.01 14.06
N LYS A 371 -3.89 -16.45 12.86
CA LYS A 371 -2.69 -16.00 12.16
C LYS A 371 -3.05 -15.20 10.92
N GLU A 372 -2.99 -13.87 10.99
CA GLU A 372 -3.38 -13.02 9.85
C GLU A 372 -2.20 -12.64 8.94
N HIS A 373 -0.95 -12.71 9.42
CA HIS A 373 0.22 -12.26 8.67
C HIS A 373 1.41 -13.22 8.75
N ILE A 374 2.03 -13.48 7.60
CA ILE A 374 3.28 -14.23 7.49
C ILE A 374 4.28 -13.51 6.59
N SER A 375 5.52 -13.40 7.06
CA SER A 375 6.64 -12.84 6.29
C SER A 375 7.55 -13.98 5.84
N ILE A 376 7.79 -14.08 4.53
CA ILE A 376 8.65 -15.10 3.92
C ILE A 376 9.97 -14.42 3.54
N LEU A 377 11.00 -14.79 4.28
CA LEU A 377 12.35 -14.30 4.12
C LEU A 377 13.19 -15.28 3.30
N GLY A 378 14.25 -14.77 2.74
CA GLY A 378 15.27 -15.59 2.08
C GLY A 378 16.23 -14.70 1.33
N GLU A 379 17.42 -15.23 1.04
CA GLU A 379 18.43 -14.52 0.25
C GLU A 379 17.91 -14.12 -1.15
N PHE A 380 18.66 -13.26 -1.83
CA PHE A 380 18.42 -12.98 -3.23
C PHE A 380 18.46 -14.26 -4.07
N GLY A 381 17.41 -14.47 -4.87
CA GLY A 381 17.32 -15.57 -5.80
C GLY A 381 16.89 -16.92 -5.23
N THR A 382 16.44 -16.97 -3.96
CA THR A 382 15.89 -18.17 -3.30
C THR A 382 14.47 -18.55 -3.78
N GLY A 383 13.93 -17.94 -4.86
CA GLY A 383 12.64 -18.37 -5.42
C GLY A 383 11.38 -17.85 -4.72
N LYS A 384 11.47 -16.80 -3.87
CA LYS A 384 10.32 -16.16 -3.21
C LYS A 384 9.17 -15.83 -4.16
N THR A 385 9.46 -15.17 -5.28
CA THR A 385 8.46 -14.86 -6.31
C THR A 385 7.84 -16.12 -6.91
N TRP A 386 8.62 -17.18 -7.17
CA TRP A 386 8.09 -18.46 -7.66
C TRP A 386 7.13 -19.10 -6.65
N PHE A 387 7.48 -19.08 -5.36
CA PHE A 387 6.60 -19.52 -4.29
C PHE A 387 5.29 -18.71 -4.26
N VAL A 388 5.35 -17.37 -4.34
CA VAL A 388 4.17 -16.51 -4.35
C VAL A 388 3.19 -16.87 -5.48
N PHE A 389 3.70 -17.00 -6.70
CA PHE A 389 2.87 -17.36 -7.85
C PHE A 389 2.37 -18.80 -7.77
N HIS A 390 3.13 -19.73 -7.17
CA HIS A 390 2.67 -21.09 -6.92
C HIS A 390 1.56 -21.14 -5.87
N CYS A 391 1.71 -20.43 -4.75
CA CYS A 391 0.66 -20.30 -3.74
C CYS A 391 -0.61 -19.70 -4.34
N ALA A 392 -0.46 -18.64 -5.15
CA ALA A 392 -1.57 -18.04 -5.88
C ALA A 392 -2.21 -19.00 -6.90
N TRP A 393 -1.42 -19.82 -7.59
CA TRP A 393 -1.92 -20.86 -8.50
C TRP A 393 -2.81 -21.86 -7.76
N THR A 394 -2.31 -22.42 -6.65
CA THR A 394 -3.03 -23.40 -5.84
C THR A 394 -4.33 -22.81 -5.28
N ALA A 395 -4.29 -21.58 -4.76
CA ALA A 395 -5.47 -20.88 -4.27
C ALA A 395 -6.48 -20.60 -5.39
N LEU A 396 -6.02 -20.17 -6.58
CA LEU A 396 -6.86 -19.94 -7.76
C LEU A 396 -7.55 -21.22 -8.22
N GLN A 397 -6.83 -22.36 -8.27
CA GLN A 397 -7.43 -23.64 -8.64
C GLN A 397 -8.53 -24.07 -7.67
N ARG A 398 -8.29 -23.92 -6.35
CA ARG A 398 -9.30 -24.18 -5.32
C ARG A 398 -10.50 -23.26 -5.46
N TYR A 399 -10.27 -21.97 -5.77
CA TYR A 399 -11.34 -21.00 -6.02
C TYR A 399 -12.21 -21.38 -7.22
N CYS A 400 -11.58 -21.70 -8.35
CA CYS A 400 -12.26 -22.11 -9.58
C CYS A 400 -13.03 -23.44 -9.42
N ASP A 401 -12.49 -24.42 -8.68
CA ASP A 401 -13.21 -25.66 -8.35
C ASP A 401 -14.45 -25.38 -7.49
N ALA A 402 -14.30 -24.59 -6.43
CA ALA A 402 -15.40 -24.21 -5.55
C ALA A 402 -16.52 -23.48 -6.30
N GLN A 403 -16.15 -22.54 -7.18
CA GLN A 403 -17.08 -21.82 -8.05
C GLN A 403 -17.84 -22.78 -8.99
N LYS A 404 -17.14 -23.72 -9.65
CA LYS A 404 -17.78 -24.71 -10.54
C LYS A 404 -18.74 -25.64 -9.79
N ARG A 405 -18.40 -26.00 -8.55
CA ARG A 405 -19.21 -26.88 -7.69
C ARG A 405 -20.36 -26.16 -6.97
N GLY A 406 -20.38 -24.83 -6.99
CA GLY A 406 -21.39 -24.03 -6.30
C GLY A 406 -21.34 -24.20 -4.78
N VAL A 407 -20.14 -24.33 -4.23
CA VAL A 407 -19.88 -24.36 -2.78
C VAL A 407 -19.22 -23.05 -2.34
N GLU A 408 -19.10 -22.84 -1.04
CA GLU A 408 -18.40 -21.67 -0.48
C GLU A 408 -17.00 -21.55 -1.05
N ARG A 409 -16.68 -20.36 -1.55
CA ARG A 409 -15.40 -20.11 -2.23
C ARG A 409 -14.29 -19.79 -1.21
N PRO A 410 -13.09 -20.34 -1.40
CA PRO A 410 -11.92 -19.94 -0.61
C PRO A 410 -11.50 -18.51 -0.97
N ARG A 411 -10.44 -18.02 -0.31
CA ARG A 411 -9.88 -16.69 -0.54
C ARG A 411 -9.38 -16.51 -1.97
N ILE A 412 -9.66 -15.35 -2.56
CA ILE A 412 -9.10 -14.91 -3.83
C ILE A 412 -7.65 -14.47 -3.62
N PRO A 413 -6.65 -15.06 -4.31
CA PRO A 413 -5.25 -14.66 -4.19
C PRO A 413 -4.96 -13.38 -4.99
N LEU A 414 -4.59 -12.30 -4.31
CA LEU A 414 -4.17 -11.02 -4.90
C LEU A 414 -2.64 -10.87 -4.81
N VAL A 415 -1.94 -11.11 -5.92
CA VAL A 415 -0.48 -10.99 -6.04
C VAL A 415 -0.11 -9.57 -6.43
N ILE A 416 0.47 -8.83 -5.50
CA ILE A 416 0.84 -7.43 -5.65
C ILE A 416 2.37 -7.33 -5.67
N THR A 417 2.94 -7.09 -6.85
CA THR A 417 4.38 -6.87 -7.05
C THR A 417 4.77 -5.47 -6.59
N LEU A 418 5.38 -5.39 -5.40
CA LEU A 418 5.70 -4.13 -4.75
C LEU A 418 6.70 -3.26 -5.54
N ARG A 419 7.49 -3.86 -6.43
CA ARG A 419 8.35 -3.15 -7.40
C ARG A 419 7.61 -2.08 -8.18
N ASP A 420 6.40 -2.39 -8.63
CA ASP A 420 5.63 -1.51 -9.52
C ASP A 420 5.13 -0.25 -8.79
N PHE A 421 5.16 -0.29 -7.47
CA PHE A 421 4.66 0.75 -6.58
C PHE A 421 5.73 1.36 -5.68
N ALA A 422 7.02 1.26 -6.04
CA ALA A 422 8.14 1.77 -5.24
C ALA A 422 8.07 3.28 -4.92
N LYS A 423 7.26 4.06 -5.65
CA LYS A 423 7.04 5.50 -5.39
C LYS A 423 5.78 5.80 -4.56
N ALA A 424 4.97 4.79 -4.24
CA ALA A 424 3.76 4.97 -3.46
C ALA A 424 4.09 5.43 -2.04
N LEU A 425 3.35 6.44 -1.55
CA LEU A 425 3.58 7.03 -0.23
C LEU A 425 2.85 6.28 0.90
N ASN A 426 1.86 5.45 0.57
CA ASN A 426 1.03 4.67 1.49
C ASN A 426 0.43 3.43 0.79
N VAL A 427 -0.15 2.52 1.57
CA VAL A 427 -0.76 1.28 1.06
C VAL A 427 -2.00 1.53 0.19
N GLU A 428 -2.77 2.58 0.48
CA GLU A 428 -3.93 2.97 -0.33
C GLU A 428 -3.54 3.25 -1.79
N ASN A 429 -2.40 3.92 -2.02
CA ASN A 429 -1.88 4.18 -3.36
C ASN A 429 -1.39 2.90 -4.05
N VAL A 430 -0.82 1.95 -3.31
CA VAL A 430 -0.45 0.63 -3.83
C VAL A 430 -1.70 -0.11 -4.31
N LEU A 431 -2.72 -0.19 -3.46
CA LEU A 431 -3.99 -0.87 -3.76
C LEU A 431 -4.75 -0.17 -4.90
N ALA A 432 -4.83 1.15 -4.90
CA ALA A 432 -5.46 1.91 -5.98
C ALA A 432 -4.71 1.70 -7.32
N GLY A 433 -3.38 1.69 -7.29
CA GLY A 433 -2.56 1.38 -8.46
C GLY A 433 -2.84 -0.04 -8.98
N PHE A 434 -2.89 -1.02 -8.10
CA PHE A 434 -3.19 -2.41 -8.43
C PHE A 434 -4.61 -2.58 -9.02
N PHE A 435 -5.64 -2.13 -8.30
CA PHE A 435 -7.04 -2.30 -8.73
C PHE A 435 -7.36 -1.48 -9.98
N PHE A 436 -7.09 -0.18 -9.99
CA PHE A 436 -7.53 0.68 -11.09
C PHE A 436 -6.57 0.71 -12.27
N THR A 437 -5.26 0.81 -12.01
CA THR A 437 -4.28 1.06 -13.09
C THR A 437 -3.85 -0.23 -13.78
N GLN A 438 -3.57 -1.29 -13.00
CA GLN A 438 -3.04 -2.55 -13.55
C GLN A 438 -4.16 -3.48 -14.03
N HIS A 439 -5.22 -3.65 -13.23
CA HIS A 439 -6.22 -4.70 -13.48
C HIS A 439 -7.63 -4.18 -13.80
N ASN A 440 -7.85 -2.86 -13.76
CA ASN A 440 -9.14 -2.22 -14.05
C ASN A 440 -10.33 -2.81 -13.26
N ILE A 441 -10.06 -3.24 -12.03
CA ILE A 441 -11.07 -3.70 -11.08
C ILE A 441 -11.74 -2.48 -10.46
N ARG A 442 -13.07 -2.42 -10.54
CA ARG A 442 -13.87 -1.31 -10.02
C ARG A 442 -14.15 -1.50 -8.52
N LEU A 443 -13.12 -1.39 -7.70
CA LEU A 443 -13.23 -1.50 -6.24
C LEU A 443 -12.87 -0.18 -5.57
N ASN A 444 -13.77 0.32 -4.72
CA ASN A 444 -13.43 1.40 -3.80
C ASN A 444 -12.73 0.83 -2.54
N SER A 445 -12.12 1.70 -1.74
CA SER A 445 -11.37 1.29 -0.53
C SER A 445 -12.26 0.60 0.51
N GLU A 446 -13.51 1.04 0.67
CA GLU A 446 -14.44 0.51 1.67
C GLU A 446 -14.86 -0.92 1.33
N VAL A 447 -15.15 -1.19 0.06
CA VAL A 447 -15.46 -2.53 -0.46
C VAL A 447 -14.25 -3.46 -0.32
N PHE A 448 -13.04 -2.97 -0.63
CA PHE A 448 -11.82 -3.75 -0.39
C PHE A 448 -11.66 -4.12 1.09
N ASP A 449 -11.77 -3.16 2.00
CA ASP A 449 -11.63 -3.38 3.44
C ASP A 449 -12.67 -4.38 3.95
N GLN A 450 -13.90 -4.29 3.44
CA GLN A 450 -14.99 -5.20 3.79
C GLN A 450 -14.70 -6.63 3.30
N LEU A 451 -14.26 -6.81 2.04
CA LEU A 451 -13.87 -8.12 1.51
C LEU A 451 -12.70 -8.74 2.28
N ASN A 452 -11.72 -7.91 2.67
CA ASN A 452 -10.57 -8.35 3.44
C ASN A 452 -10.98 -8.82 4.85
N ARG A 453 -11.82 -8.05 5.56
CA ARG A 453 -12.37 -8.42 6.88
C ARG A 453 -13.27 -9.65 6.84
N MET A 454 -14.05 -9.80 5.77
CA MET A 454 -14.88 -10.99 5.53
C MET A 454 -14.04 -12.24 5.21
N GLY A 455 -12.73 -12.09 5.06
CA GLY A 455 -11.83 -13.19 4.76
C GLY A 455 -11.99 -13.73 3.34
N LYS A 456 -12.42 -12.88 2.39
CA LYS A 456 -12.57 -13.24 0.97
C LYS A 456 -11.28 -13.06 0.17
N LEU A 457 -10.29 -12.36 0.73
CA LEU A 457 -9.02 -12.06 0.07
C LEU A 457 -7.84 -12.76 0.76
N LEU A 458 -6.86 -13.17 -0.05
CA LEU A 458 -5.51 -13.54 0.34
C LEU A 458 -4.56 -12.53 -0.31
N LEU A 459 -4.03 -11.60 0.47
CA LEU A 459 -3.15 -10.55 -0.02
C LEU A 459 -1.70 -11.06 -0.04
N ILE A 460 -1.04 -11.01 -1.19
CA ILE A 460 0.34 -11.48 -1.34
C ILE A 460 1.19 -10.33 -1.88
N PHE A 461 1.96 -9.72 -1.00
CA PHE A 461 2.89 -8.65 -1.34
C PHE A 461 4.27 -9.24 -1.67
N ASP A 462 4.67 -9.18 -2.94
CA ASP A 462 5.96 -9.72 -3.40
C ASP A 462 7.01 -8.62 -3.56
N GLY A 463 8.21 -8.84 -3.00
CA GLY A 463 9.38 -8.00 -3.23
C GLY A 463 9.46 -6.73 -2.37
N PHE A 464 9.22 -6.83 -1.06
CA PHE A 464 9.31 -5.67 -0.16
C PHE A 464 10.69 -4.99 -0.19
N ASP A 465 11.76 -5.77 -0.37
CA ASP A 465 13.12 -5.25 -0.51
C ASP A 465 13.27 -4.29 -1.69
N GLU A 466 12.48 -4.45 -2.74
CA GLU A 466 12.56 -3.63 -3.95
C GLU A 466 11.96 -2.23 -3.75
N MET A 467 11.05 -2.07 -2.79
CA MET A 467 10.63 -0.77 -2.26
C MET A 467 11.63 -0.20 -1.25
N ALA A 468 12.33 -1.08 -0.52
CA ALA A 468 13.22 -0.71 0.58
C ALA A 468 14.66 -0.35 0.16
N ALA A 469 15.10 -0.76 -1.03
CA ALA A 469 16.51 -0.73 -1.46
C ALA A 469 17.17 0.67 -1.52
N LYS A 470 16.43 1.77 -1.35
CA LYS A 470 16.93 3.15 -1.46
C LYS A 470 16.46 4.08 -0.34
N VAL A 471 15.80 3.55 0.68
CA VAL A 471 15.22 4.35 1.76
C VAL A 471 16.00 4.13 3.05
N ASP A 472 16.06 5.16 3.90
CA ASP A 472 16.65 5.02 5.23
C ASP A 472 15.90 3.94 6.04
N ARG A 473 16.58 3.30 7.00
CA ARG A 473 16.03 2.23 7.85
C ARG A 473 14.68 2.64 8.47
N GLN A 474 14.56 3.90 8.88
CA GLN A 474 13.30 4.42 9.43
C GLN A 474 12.16 4.43 8.40
N GLN A 475 12.44 4.80 7.16
CA GLN A 475 11.44 4.84 6.09
C GLN A 475 11.08 3.43 5.62
N MET A 476 12.03 2.48 5.58
CA MET A 476 11.73 1.06 5.37
C MET A 476 10.80 0.51 6.46
N ILE A 477 11.08 0.82 7.73
CA ILE A 477 10.19 0.47 8.85
C ILE A 477 8.81 1.09 8.64
N ASN A 478 8.72 2.38 8.31
CA ASN A 478 7.44 3.04 8.04
C ASN A 478 6.67 2.38 6.90
N ASN A 479 7.34 2.02 5.80
CA ASN A 479 6.70 1.35 4.66
C ASN A 479 6.15 -0.03 5.05
N PHE A 480 6.89 -0.79 5.87
CA PHE A 480 6.39 -2.04 6.44
C PHE A 480 5.12 -1.81 7.26
N TRP A 481 5.09 -0.77 8.11
CA TRP A 481 3.90 -0.41 8.89
C TRP A 481 2.73 0.01 8.04
N GLU A 482 2.97 0.75 6.95
CA GLU A 482 1.91 1.11 6.03
C GLU A 482 1.26 -0.13 5.40
N LEU A 483 2.06 -1.12 4.99
CA LEU A 483 1.52 -2.39 4.49
C LEU A 483 0.82 -3.19 5.59
N ALA A 484 1.34 -3.18 6.82
CA ALA A 484 0.74 -3.90 7.93
C ALA A 484 -0.66 -3.38 8.33
N LYS A 485 -1.06 -2.17 7.90
CA LYS A 485 -2.42 -1.65 8.15
C LYS A 485 -3.53 -2.48 7.52
N VAL A 486 -3.24 -3.27 6.48
CA VAL A 486 -4.22 -4.19 5.87
C VAL A 486 -4.41 -5.47 6.69
N VAL A 487 -3.58 -5.70 7.71
CA VAL A 487 -3.70 -6.84 8.63
C VAL A 487 -4.76 -6.50 9.68
N VAL A 488 -5.97 -6.92 9.40
CA VAL A 488 -7.15 -6.77 10.27
C VAL A 488 -7.70 -8.17 10.62
N PRO A 489 -8.53 -8.31 11.68
CA PRO A 489 -9.18 -9.59 11.96
C PRO A 489 -9.91 -10.13 10.72
N GLY A 490 -9.63 -11.39 10.38
CA GLY A 490 -10.15 -12.05 9.17
C GLY A 490 -9.25 -11.92 7.92
N ALA A 491 -8.27 -11.03 7.92
CA ALA A 491 -7.31 -10.90 6.81
C ALA A 491 -6.31 -12.07 6.76
N LYS A 492 -5.77 -12.32 5.57
CA LYS A 492 -4.62 -13.21 5.35
C LYS A 492 -3.63 -12.51 4.44
N VAL A 493 -2.44 -12.24 4.96
CA VAL A 493 -1.40 -11.47 4.29
C VAL A 493 -0.08 -12.26 4.27
N ILE A 494 0.45 -12.45 3.07
CA ILE A 494 1.80 -12.97 2.83
C ILE A 494 2.67 -11.80 2.36
N LEU A 495 3.83 -11.61 2.97
CA LEU A 495 4.82 -10.62 2.56
C LEU A 495 6.15 -11.29 2.25
N THR A 496 6.71 -11.09 1.07
CA THR A 496 8.07 -11.58 0.78
C THR A 496 9.12 -10.47 0.91
N CYS A 497 10.27 -10.80 1.48
CA CYS A 497 11.38 -9.86 1.67
C CYS A 497 12.73 -10.60 1.63
N ARG A 498 13.82 -9.86 1.38
CA ARG A 498 15.16 -10.38 1.68
C ARG A 498 15.45 -10.35 3.16
N THR A 499 16.13 -11.39 3.66
CA THR A 499 16.48 -11.52 5.08
C THR A 499 17.23 -10.27 5.58
N GLU A 500 18.16 -9.73 4.79
CA GLU A 500 18.97 -8.55 5.14
C GLU A 500 18.21 -7.21 5.15
N HIS A 501 17.04 -7.16 4.49
CA HIS A 501 16.21 -5.95 4.39
C HIS A 501 14.98 -6.00 5.27
N PHE A 502 14.77 -7.11 5.99
CA PHE A 502 13.65 -7.23 6.90
C PHE A 502 13.91 -6.43 8.18
N PRO A 503 13.00 -5.52 8.57
CA PRO A 503 13.13 -4.82 9.83
C PRO A 503 13.03 -5.82 10.98
N GLU A 504 14.09 -5.97 11.79
CA GLU A 504 14.06 -6.82 12.99
C GLU A 504 12.88 -6.42 13.89
N ALA A 505 11.84 -7.26 13.91
CA ALA A 505 10.53 -6.96 14.47
C ALA A 505 10.47 -7.05 16.01
N LYS A 506 11.53 -6.68 16.74
CA LYS A 506 11.48 -6.62 18.22
C LYS A 506 10.72 -5.40 18.72
N GLU A 507 10.93 -4.23 18.14
CA GLU A 507 10.20 -3.00 18.49
C GLU A 507 8.81 -2.95 17.84
N GLY A 508 8.71 -3.52 16.63
CA GLY A 508 7.48 -3.56 15.86
C GLY A 508 6.38 -4.45 16.43
N ARG A 509 6.73 -5.70 16.80
CA ARG A 509 5.76 -6.62 17.41
C ARG A 509 5.17 -6.03 18.70
N ALA A 510 5.96 -5.30 19.49
CA ALA A 510 5.48 -4.62 20.68
C ALA A 510 4.55 -3.43 20.36
N LEU A 511 4.82 -2.68 19.29
CA LEU A 511 3.99 -1.54 18.87
C LEU A 511 2.68 -1.98 18.19
N LEU A 512 2.72 -2.92 17.24
CA LEU A 512 1.49 -3.50 16.64
C LEU A 512 0.71 -4.23 17.72
N ASN A 513 1.32 -5.05 18.58
CA ASN A 513 0.59 -5.67 19.69
C ASN A 513 0.05 -4.64 20.68
N ALA A 514 0.71 -3.49 20.91
CA ALA A 514 0.19 -2.45 21.79
C ALA A 514 -0.95 -1.64 21.15
N GLU A 515 -0.87 -1.36 19.84
CA GLU A 515 -1.89 -0.64 19.07
C GLU A 515 -3.10 -1.55 18.81
N LEU A 516 -2.85 -2.83 18.50
CA LEU A 516 -3.84 -3.90 18.50
C LEU A 516 -4.43 -4.09 19.89
N GLN A 517 -3.67 -4.26 20.97
CA GLN A 517 -4.21 -4.36 22.34
C GLN A 517 -5.00 -3.13 22.78
N ALA A 518 -4.64 -1.94 22.30
CA ALA A 518 -5.42 -0.73 22.55
C ALA A 518 -6.78 -0.78 21.81
N SER A 519 -6.81 -1.33 20.60
CA SER A 519 -8.03 -1.55 19.80
C SER A 519 -8.85 -2.80 20.21
N THR A 520 -8.20 -3.86 20.70
CA THR A 520 -8.77 -5.14 21.13
C THR A 520 -8.99 -5.22 22.63
N LYS A 521 -8.77 -4.16 23.42
CA LYS A 521 -9.18 -4.12 24.84
C LYS A 521 -10.69 -4.33 25.08
N LYS A 522 -11.49 -4.37 24.01
CA LYS A 522 -12.92 -4.73 24.01
C LYS A 522 -13.26 -6.03 23.25
N LEU A 523 -12.28 -6.72 22.64
CA LEU A 523 -12.44 -8.00 21.96
C LEU A 523 -11.61 -9.05 22.70
N THR A 524 -12.23 -10.11 23.16
CA THR A 524 -11.61 -11.21 23.92
C THR A 524 -10.72 -12.12 23.06
N GLY A 525 -10.06 -11.59 22.02
CA GLY A 525 -9.22 -12.31 21.08
C GLY A 525 -7.72 -12.08 21.33
N GLU A 526 -6.91 -13.07 20.98
CA GLU A 526 -5.46 -12.94 20.93
C GLU A 526 -5.03 -11.85 19.93
N THR A 527 -3.89 -11.20 20.17
CA THR A 527 -3.33 -10.21 19.24
C THR A 527 -2.85 -10.89 17.95
N PRO A 528 -3.07 -10.27 16.77
CA PRO A 528 -2.55 -10.75 15.50
C PRO A 528 -1.11 -11.26 15.58
N GLN A 529 -0.92 -12.53 15.21
CA GLN A 529 0.38 -13.18 15.30
C GLN A 529 1.17 -12.98 14.00
N PHE A 530 2.28 -12.25 14.10
CA PHE A 530 3.22 -12.04 12.99
C PHE A 530 4.22 -13.19 12.91
N GLU A 531 4.03 -14.06 11.93
CA GLU A 531 4.94 -15.16 11.67
C GLU A 531 6.03 -14.78 10.68
N VAL A 532 7.20 -15.40 10.85
CA VAL A 532 8.35 -15.22 9.97
C VAL A 532 8.87 -16.59 9.62
N LEU A 533 8.94 -16.89 8.33
CA LEU A 533 9.58 -18.07 7.78
C LEU A 533 10.81 -17.65 7.00
N GLU A 534 11.87 -18.44 7.06
CA GLU A 534 13.06 -18.27 6.22
C GLU A 534 13.18 -19.46 5.26
N LEU A 535 13.16 -19.16 3.96
CA LEU A 535 13.34 -20.13 2.90
C LEU A 535 14.78 -20.63 2.85
N GLU A 536 14.92 -21.95 2.75
CA GLU A 536 16.21 -22.58 2.52
C GLU A 536 16.56 -22.61 1.02
N LYS A 537 17.84 -22.91 0.75
CA LYS A 537 18.36 -23.15 -0.59
C LYS A 537 17.94 -24.54 -1.07
N PHE A 538 18.02 -24.80 -2.38
CA PHE A 538 17.78 -26.13 -2.89
C PHE A 538 18.78 -27.14 -2.31
N ASN A 539 18.24 -28.28 -1.88
CA ASN A 539 18.99 -29.49 -1.63
C ASN A 539 19.30 -30.21 -2.95
N ASP A 540 20.13 -31.24 -2.86
CA ASP A 540 20.64 -31.92 -4.06
C ASP A 540 19.51 -32.61 -4.85
N GLU A 541 18.50 -33.16 -4.17
CA GLU A 541 17.34 -33.80 -4.82
C GLU A 541 16.46 -32.80 -5.56
N GLN A 542 16.20 -31.63 -4.96
CA GLN A 542 15.48 -30.53 -5.60
C GLN A 542 16.24 -30.03 -6.83
N ILE A 543 17.57 -29.93 -6.77
CA ILE A 543 18.41 -29.57 -7.93
C ILE A 543 18.25 -30.62 -9.04
N ARG A 544 18.31 -31.92 -8.71
CA ARG A 544 18.10 -32.99 -9.70
C ARG A 544 16.76 -32.83 -10.39
N LEU A 545 15.70 -32.59 -9.60
CA LEU A 545 14.34 -32.43 -10.10
C LEU A 545 14.23 -31.24 -11.05
N VAL A 546 14.75 -30.06 -10.66
CA VAL A 546 14.72 -28.86 -11.51
C VAL A 546 15.44 -29.10 -12.84
N LEU A 547 16.64 -29.70 -12.81
CA LEU A 547 17.42 -29.97 -14.02
C LEU A 547 16.74 -31.02 -14.92
N SER A 548 16.09 -32.03 -14.33
CA SER A 548 15.39 -33.10 -15.07
C SER A 548 14.23 -32.59 -15.95
N TYR A 549 13.69 -31.41 -15.66
CA TYR A 549 12.66 -30.81 -16.52
C TYR A 549 13.16 -30.37 -17.91
N GLN A 550 14.48 -30.25 -18.11
CA GLN A 550 15.05 -29.71 -19.35
C GLN A 550 16.30 -30.44 -19.85
N ALA A 551 16.88 -31.36 -19.08
CA ALA A 551 18.05 -32.14 -19.48
C ALA A 551 17.85 -33.64 -19.29
N GLU A 552 18.61 -34.41 -20.09
CA GLU A 552 18.72 -35.85 -19.91
C GLU A 552 19.44 -36.22 -18.60
N ALA A 553 19.13 -37.40 -18.05
CA ALA A 553 19.70 -37.88 -16.79
C ALA A 553 21.24 -37.88 -16.76
N ALA A 554 21.88 -38.16 -17.91
CA ALA A 554 23.34 -38.13 -18.02
C ALA A 554 23.92 -36.72 -17.78
N THR A 555 23.26 -35.69 -18.31
CA THR A 555 23.71 -34.29 -18.16
C THR A 555 23.38 -33.75 -16.77
N VAL A 556 22.25 -34.16 -16.18
CA VAL A 556 21.91 -33.87 -14.78
C VAL A 556 23.03 -34.36 -13.84
N GLU A 557 23.46 -35.61 -14.00
CA GLU A 557 24.55 -36.18 -13.20
C GLU A 557 25.90 -35.50 -13.46
N GLN A 558 26.16 -35.02 -14.70
CA GLN A 558 27.36 -34.22 -14.98
C GLN A 558 27.36 -32.90 -14.19
N VAL A 559 26.24 -32.17 -14.17
CA VAL A 559 26.12 -30.90 -13.45
C VAL A 559 26.26 -31.11 -11.94
N ILE A 560 25.61 -32.14 -11.40
CA ILE A 560 25.68 -32.48 -9.96
C ILE A 560 27.07 -32.95 -9.55
N GLY A 561 27.75 -33.69 -10.43
CA GLY A 561 29.13 -34.13 -10.22
C GLY A 561 30.17 -33.00 -10.19
N ASN A 562 29.81 -31.77 -10.58
CA ASN A 562 30.67 -30.60 -10.49
C ASN A 562 30.34 -29.76 -9.24
N PRO A 563 31.22 -29.74 -8.20
CA PRO A 563 30.94 -29.04 -6.94
C PRO A 563 30.64 -27.55 -7.09
N GLN A 564 31.26 -26.87 -8.06
CA GLN A 564 31.05 -25.43 -8.28
C GLN A 564 29.68 -25.14 -8.88
N LEU A 565 29.23 -25.99 -9.81
CA LEU A 565 27.92 -25.85 -10.43
C LEU A 565 26.80 -26.32 -9.50
N LEU A 566 27.07 -27.35 -8.69
CA LEU A 566 26.14 -27.80 -7.66
C LEU A 566 25.91 -26.69 -6.62
N ASP A 567 26.97 -26.06 -6.11
CA ASP A 567 26.85 -24.92 -5.18
C ASP A 567 26.09 -23.75 -5.82
N LEU A 568 26.33 -23.48 -7.09
CA LEU A 568 25.58 -22.48 -7.85
C LEU A 568 24.10 -22.82 -7.95
N ALA A 569 23.78 -24.07 -8.30
CA ALA A 569 22.41 -24.56 -8.47
C ALA A 569 21.60 -24.57 -7.17
N ARG A 570 22.24 -24.50 -5.99
CA ARG A 570 21.53 -24.33 -4.71
C ARG A 570 20.66 -23.05 -4.68
N ARG A 571 20.96 -22.06 -5.53
CA ARG A 571 20.13 -20.85 -5.70
C ARG A 571 19.23 -21.00 -6.94
N PRO A 572 17.89 -20.99 -6.80
CA PRO A 572 16.95 -21.10 -7.92
C PRO A 572 17.24 -20.16 -9.10
N VAL A 573 17.50 -18.87 -8.85
CA VAL A 573 17.83 -17.91 -9.94
C VAL A 573 19.09 -18.28 -10.72
N MET A 574 20.05 -18.93 -10.08
CA MET A 574 21.28 -19.36 -10.75
C MET A 574 21.08 -20.69 -11.47
N THR A 575 20.13 -21.50 -11.03
CA THR A 575 19.70 -22.70 -11.74
C THR A 575 19.13 -22.34 -13.12
N ASP A 576 18.40 -21.22 -13.25
CA ASP A 576 17.95 -20.74 -14.57
C ASP A 576 19.10 -20.52 -15.55
N LEU A 577 20.24 -19.99 -15.09
CA LEU A 577 21.44 -19.84 -15.93
C LEU A 577 22.01 -21.18 -16.36
N ILE A 578 22.05 -22.15 -15.46
CA ILE A 578 22.48 -23.52 -15.77
C ILE A 578 21.52 -24.14 -16.79
N LEU A 579 20.20 -23.99 -16.59
CA LEU A 579 19.16 -24.48 -17.50
C LEU A 579 19.32 -23.91 -18.92
N GLU A 580 19.65 -22.62 -19.04
CA GLU A 580 19.94 -22.00 -20.33
C GLU A 580 21.19 -22.59 -21.02
N ALA A 581 22.20 -22.94 -20.22
CA ALA A 581 23.44 -23.54 -20.70
C ALA A 581 23.31 -25.05 -21.03
N LEU A 582 22.28 -25.75 -20.54
CA LEU A 582 22.15 -27.21 -20.65
C LEU A 582 22.36 -27.76 -22.08
N PRO A 583 21.73 -27.22 -23.14
CA PRO A 583 21.92 -27.80 -24.48
C PRO A 583 23.32 -27.61 -25.08
N ASP A 584 24.07 -26.62 -24.61
CA ASP A 584 25.50 -26.49 -24.96
C ASP A 584 26.33 -27.56 -24.22
N ILE A 585 25.96 -27.88 -22.98
CA ILE A 585 26.56 -28.94 -22.17
C ILE A 585 26.24 -30.33 -22.76
N GLU A 586 24.99 -30.58 -23.17
CA GLU A 586 24.56 -31.80 -23.86
C GLU A 586 25.30 -32.02 -25.19
N ALA A 587 25.62 -30.93 -25.89
CA ALA A 587 26.45 -30.98 -27.09
C ALA A 587 27.95 -31.30 -26.81
N GLY A 588 28.30 -31.60 -25.55
CA GLY A 588 29.66 -31.97 -25.14
C GLY A 588 30.62 -30.80 -25.02
N LYS A 589 30.13 -29.55 -24.99
CA LYS A 589 31.02 -28.40 -24.77
C LYS A 589 31.59 -28.43 -23.36
N PRO A 590 32.82 -27.94 -23.13
CA PRO A 590 33.41 -28.05 -21.82
C PRO A 590 32.66 -27.17 -20.82
N MET A 591 32.63 -27.65 -19.58
CA MET A 591 31.76 -27.18 -18.53
C MET A 591 32.60 -26.62 -17.37
N ASP A 592 32.63 -25.29 -17.27
CA ASP A 592 33.14 -24.55 -16.13
C ASP A 592 32.24 -23.33 -15.85
N MET A 593 32.42 -22.70 -14.70
CA MET A 593 31.59 -21.60 -14.25
C MET A 593 31.48 -20.46 -15.27
N SER A 594 32.61 -20.01 -15.82
CA SER A 594 32.65 -18.91 -16.78
C SER A 594 31.93 -19.26 -18.09
N ARG A 595 32.04 -20.53 -18.50
CA ARG A 595 31.38 -21.04 -19.70
C ARG A 595 29.87 -21.18 -19.53
N VAL A 596 29.40 -21.59 -18.35
CA VAL A 596 27.95 -21.64 -18.06
C VAL A 596 27.34 -20.24 -18.19
N TYR A 597 27.97 -19.20 -17.61
CA TYR A 597 27.52 -17.82 -17.83
C TYR A 597 27.57 -17.43 -19.30
N LEU A 598 28.67 -17.72 -20.00
CA LEU A 598 28.81 -17.39 -21.42
C LEU A 598 27.71 -18.04 -22.27
N TYR A 599 27.44 -19.33 -22.07
CA TYR A 599 26.41 -20.07 -22.79
C TYR A 599 25.02 -19.50 -22.50
N ALA A 600 24.71 -19.24 -21.22
CA ALA A 600 23.45 -18.65 -20.80
C ALA A 600 23.22 -17.25 -21.41
N VAL A 601 24.23 -16.36 -21.31
CA VAL A 601 24.17 -15.00 -21.87
C VAL A 601 24.00 -15.04 -23.38
N ARG A 602 24.81 -15.85 -24.07
CA ARG A 602 24.76 -15.97 -25.53
C ARG A 602 23.38 -16.42 -25.98
N ARG A 603 22.84 -17.46 -25.36
CA ARG A 603 21.54 -18.04 -25.74
C ARG A 603 20.39 -17.08 -25.47
N LYS A 604 20.43 -16.37 -24.34
CA LYS A 604 19.42 -15.36 -23.99
C LYS A 604 19.38 -14.25 -25.06
N MET A 605 20.55 -13.73 -25.44
CA MET A 605 20.65 -12.74 -26.52
C MET A 605 20.21 -13.28 -27.88
N GLU A 606 20.58 -14.51 -28.23
CA GLU A 606 20.16 -15.16 -29.49
C GLU A 606 18.62 -15.27 -29.58
N ARG A 607 17.94 -15.55 -28.46
CA ARG A 607 16.46 -15.57 -28.43
C ARG A 607 15.87 -14.17 -28.63
N ASP A 608 16.41 -13.16 -27.96
CA ASP A 608 15.94 -11.78 -28.09
C ASP A 608 16.11 -11.27 -29.54
N ILE A 609 17.23 -11.62 -30.19
CA ILE A 609 17.48 -11.32 -31.61
C ILE A 609 16.49 -12.07 -32.50
N LYS A 610 16.27 -13.37 -32.26
CA LYS A 610 15.36 -14.21 -33.07
C LYS A 610 13.90 -13.78 -32.95
N ALA A 611 13.51 -13.18 -31.83
CA ALA A 611 12.18 -12.63 -31.61
C ALA A 611 11.97 -11.25 -32.28
N GLU A 612 12.93 -10.77 -33.09
CA GLU A 612 12.95 -9.44 -33.72
C GLU A 612 12.77 -8.28 -32.72
N ARG A 613 13.12 -8.50 -31.45
CA ARG A 613 13.01 -7.47 -30.39
C ARG A 613 14.17 -6.48 -30.42
N THR A 614 15.23 -6.81 -31.14
CA THR A 614 16.51 -6.09 -31.14
C THR A 614 17.11 -6.10 -32.54
N PHE A 615 17.72 -5.01 -32.97
CA PHE A 615 18.35 -4.92 -34.31
C PHE A 615 19.87 -5.09 -34.25
N THR A 616 20.48 -4.96 -33.07
CA THR A 616 21.91 -5.17 -32.87
C THR A 616 22.29 -6.65 -32.83
N SER A 617 23.47 -6.96 -33.37
CA SER A 617 24.02 -8.32 -33.42
C SER A 617 24.50 -8.80 -32.06
N LEU A 618 24.64 -10.12 -31.93
CA LEU A 618 25.20 -10.76 -30.75
C LEU A 618 26.61 -10.23 -30.41
N ALA A 619 27.45 -10.02 -31.44
CA ALA A 619 28.81 -9.53 -31.26
C ALA A 619 28.84 -8.11 -30.70
N GLU A 620 27.99 -7.21 -31.20
CA GLU A 620 27.89 -5.83 -30.72
C GLU A 620 27.40 -5.77 -29.28
N LYS A 621 26.38 -6.58 -28.93
CA LYS A 621 25.85 -6.65 -27.55
C LYS A 621 26.88 -7.18 -26.57
N LEU A 622 27.57 -8.26 -26.91
CA LEU A 622 28.62 -8.82 -26.07
C LEU A 622 29.77 -7.82 -25.88
N TYR A 623 30.19 -7.16 -26.96
CA TYR A 623 31.22 -6.13 -26.89
C TYR A 623 30.82 -5.00 -25.94
N PHE A 624 29.59 -4.48 -26.08
CA PHE A 624 29.07 -3.42 -25.21
C PHE A 624 29.05 -3.84 -23.73
N LEU A 625 28.56 -5.04 -23.43
CA LEU A 625 28.53 -5.53 -22.04
C LEU A 625 29.92 -5.78 -21.47
N CYS A 626 30.87 -6.30 -22.26
CA CYS A 626 32.24 -6.47 -21.80
C CYS A 626 32.89 -5.13 -21.44
N GLU A 627 32.68 -4.09 -22.23
CA GLU A 627 33.20 -2.75 -21.96
C GLU A 627 32.54 -2.12 -20.72
N LEU A 628 31.23 -2.29 -20.55
CA LEU A 628 30.54 -1.85 -19.33
C LEU A 628 31.06 -2.59 -18.09
N SER A 629 31.19 -3.92 -18.16
CA SER A 629 31.72 -4.72 -17.05
C SER A 629 33.15 -4.32 -16.71
N TRP A 630 34.00 -4.09 -17.72
CA TRP A 630 35.37 -3.61 -17.53
C TRP A 630 35.40 -2.24 -16.85
N GLU A 631 34.56 -1.29 -17.29
CA GLU A 631 34.46 0.03 -16.67
C GLU A 631 33.98 -0.04 -15.21
N MET A 632 33.00 -0.90 -14.92
CA MET A 632 32.50 -1.11 -13.55
C MET A 632 33.61 -1.64 -12.63
N LEU A 633 34.41 -2.60 -13.12
CA LEU A 633 35.53 -3.19 -12.39
C LEU A 633 36.70 -2.21 -12.25
N SER A 634 37.05 -1.47 -13.30
CA SER A 634 38.20 -0.56 -13.29
C SER A 634 38.00 0.65 -12.38
N ASN A 635 36.75 1.09 -12.23
CA ASN A 635 36.39 2.28 -11.46
C ASN A 635 35.85 1.95 -10.07
N ASP A 636 35.79 0.66 -9.69
CA ASP A 636 35.15 0.16 -8.46
C ASP A 636 33.70 0.67 -8.29
N GLN A 637 33.02 0.88 -9.41
CA GLN A 637 31.63 1.35 -9.48
C GLN A 637 30.76 0.28 -10.12
N MET A 638 30.09 -0.52 -9.27
CA MET A 638 29.25 -1.67 -9.68
C MET A 638 27.91 -1.26 -10.34
N SER A 639 27.73 0.01 -10.67
CA SER A 639 26.52 0.58 -11.25
C SER A 639 26.84 1.73 -12.19
N LEU A 640 26.11 1.86 -13.30
CA LEU A 640 26.30 2.95 -14.25
C LEU A 640 24.96 3.57 -14.66
N ASN A 641 24.89 4.90 -14.67
CA ASN A 641 23.65 5.60 -15.05
C ASN A 641 23.40 5.59 -16.56
N TYR A 642 22.15 5.32 -16.96
CA TYR A 642 21.72 5.27 -18.38
C TYR A 642 22.00 6.55 -19.16
N ARG A 643 22.08 7.70 -18.48
CA ARG A 643 22.40 8.99 -19.11
C ARG A 643 23.81 9.03 -19.70
N LEU A 644 24.71 8.17 -19.24
CA LEU A 644 26.08 8.06 -19.76
C LEU A 644 26.18 7.12 -20.97
N PHE A 645 25.13 6.33 -21.25
CA PHE A 645 25.16 5.33 -22.30
C PHE A 645 25.25 5.92 -23.71
N PRO A 646 24.59 7.05 -24.06
CA PRO A 646 24.73 7.64 -25.39
C PRO A 646 26.17 7.99 -25.76
N GLU A 647 26.94 8.58 -24.83
CA GLU A 647 28.36 8.87 -25.08
C GLU A 647 29.19 7.59 -25.23
N ARG A 648 28.91 6.56 -24.42
CA ARG A 648 29.58 5.26 -24.54
C ARG A 648 29.30 4.56 -25.86
N ILE A 649 28.04 4.54 -26.29
CA ILE A 649 27.63 3.93 -27.56
C ILE A 649 28.35 4.64 -28.72
N ARG A 650 28.43 5.97 -28.71
CA ARG A 650 29.22 6.71 -29.72
C ARG A 650 30.71 6.38 -29.66
N ARG A 651 31.29 6.22 -28.47
CA ARG A 651 32.70 5.85 -28.32
C ARG A 651 33.00 4.46 -28.88
N LEU A 652 32.12 3.49 -28.61
CA LEU A 652 32.32 2.08 -28.96
C LEU A 652 31.92 1.76 -30.40
N PHE A 653 30.88 2.41 -30.93
CA PHE A 653 30.27 2.09 -32.22
C PHE A 653 30.21 3.30 -33.18
N GLY A 654 31.06 4.31 -32.99
CA GLY A 654 31.01 5.58 -33.74
C GLY A 654 31.14 5.48 -35.27
N SER A 655 31.61 4.35 -35.80
CA SER A 655 31.60 4.08 -37.24
C SER A 655 30.20 3.79 -37.79
N VAL A 656 29.31 3.22 -36.96
CA VAL A 656 27.94 2.80 -37.30
C VAL A 656 26.90 3.79 -36.77
N VAL A 657 27.17 4.43 -35.63
CA VAL A 657 26.27 5.40 -34.98
C VAL A 657 26.70 6.83 -35.34
N GLN A 658 26.35 7.26 -36.57
CA GLN A 658 26.74 8.58 -37.09
C GLN A 658 25.63 9.65 -36.91
N GLU A 659 24.36 9.25 -36.97
CA GLU A 659 23.22 10.15 -36.80
C GLU A 659 22.57 10.00 -35.42
N GLU A 660 21.90 11.06 -34.95
CA GLU A 660 21.24 11.08 -33.64
C GLU A 660 20.06 10.09 -33.55
N LYS A 661 19.38 9.86 -34.68
CA LYS A 661 18.31 8.86 -34.81
C LYS A 661 18.83 7.42 -34.63
N ASP A 662 20.04 7.13 -35.10
CA ASP A 662 20.66 5.83 -34.89
C ASP A 662 21.05 5.65 -33.42
N LEU A 663 21.54 6.70 -32.78
CA LEU A 663 21.88 6.67 -31.37
C LEU A 663 20.68 6.33 -30.49
N ASP A 664 19.51 6.92 -30.75
CA ASP A 664 18.29 6.66 -29.98
C ASP A 664 17.84 5.20 -30.11
N HIS A 665 17.89 4.63 -31.32
CA HIS A 665 17.60 3.22 -31.53
C HIS A 665 18.59 2.31 -30.80
N TRP A 666 19.90 2.56 -30.96
CA TRP A 666 20.96 1.78 -30.28
C TRP A 666 20.87 1.90 -28.77
N HIS A 667 20.58 3.09 -28.26
CA HIS A 667 20.41 3.33 -26.82
C HIS A 667 19.23 2.53 -26.28
N TYR A 668 18.08 2.57 -26.96
CA TYR A 668 16.91 1.80 -26.58
C TYR A 668 17.18 0.29 -26.60
N ASP A 669 17.82 -0.23 -27.65
CA ASP A 669 18.14 -1.66 -27.79
C ASP A 669 19.17 -2.14 -26.75
N MET A 670 20.24 -1.37 -26.51
CA MET A 670 21.26 -1.69 -25.51
C MET A 670 20.75 -1.55 -24.06
N MET A 671 19.74 -0.72 -23.84
CA MET A 671 19.05 -0.61 -22.54
C MET A 671 18.02 -1.71 -22.29
N ALA A 672 17.50 -2.34 -23.36
CA ALA A 672 16.54 -3.45 -23.27
C ALA A 672 17.22 -4.80 -22.92
N GLN A 673 18.54 -4.81 -22.73
CA GLN A 673 19.29 -6.04 -22.43
C GLN A 673 18.91 -6.60 -21.05
N THR A 674 18.40 -7.83 -21.05
CA THR A 674 17.90 -8.54 -19.87
C THR A 674 18.99 -9.02 -18.90
N MET A 675 20.25 -8.70 -19.16
CA MET A 675 21.39 -9.02 -18.29
C MET A 675 21.73 -7.89 -17.31
N LEU A 676 21.21 -6.69 -17.57
CA LEU A 676 21.33 -5.55 -16.68
C LEU A 676 19.97 -5.26 -16.03
N VAL A 677 19.99 -4.97 -14.74
CA VAL A 677 18.81 -4.56 -13.98
C VAL A 677 18.87 -3.06 -13.80
N ARG A 678 17.78 -2.38 -14.16
CA ARG A 678 17.64 -0.92 -14.01
C ARG A 678 16.90 -0.61 -12.71
N ASN A 679 17.43 0.35 -11.95
CA ASN A 679 16.74 0.91 -10.79
C ASN A 679 15.87 2.14 -11.16
N ALA A 680 15.06 2.63 -10.22
CA ALA A 680 14.15 3.76 -10.45
C ALA A 680 14.83 5.09 -10.85
N ASP A 681 16.12 5.27 -10.54
CA ASP A 681 16.92 6.46 -10.88
C ASP A 681 17.63 6.33 -12.24
N GLY A 682 17.49 5.15 -12.86
CA GLY A 682 18.10 4.82 -14.13
C GLY A 682 19.53 4.32 -14.06
N ASP A 683 20.01 3.88 -12.90
CA ASP A 683 21.29 3.15 -12.85
C ASP A 683 21.07 1.69 -13.23
N TYR A 684 21.98 1.19 -14.06
CA TYR A 684 22.05 -0.18 -14.52
C TYR A 684 23.14 -0.91 -13.75
N THR A 685 22.80 -2.07 -13.20
CA THR A 685 23.71 -3.00 -12.53
C THR A 685 23.61 -4.37 -13.19
N PRO A 686 24.66 -5.21 -13.15
CA PRO A 686 24.54 -6.62 -13.54
C PRO A 686 23.49 -7.31 -12.67
N ALA A 687 22.74 -8.25 -13.25
CA ALA A 687 21.73 -9.03 -12.51
C ALA A 687 22.34 -9.87 -11.36
N HIS A 688 23.64 -10.17 -11.43
CA HIS A 688 24.40 -10.81 -10.38
C HIS A 688 25.89 -10.41 -10.48
N ARG A 689 26.58 -10.29 -9.33
CA ARG A 689 27.98 -9.82 -9.28
C ARG A 689 28.96 -10.73 -10.03
N SER A 690 28.67 -12.02 -10.12
CA SER A 690 29.49 -12.99 -10.88
C SER A 690 29.39 -12.88 -12.41
N LEU A 691 28.54 -11.98 -12.92
CA LEU A 691 28.51 -11.63 -14.35
C LEU A 691 29.58 -10.59 -14.72
N LEU A 692 30.18 -9.94 -13.73
CA LEU A 692 31.40 -9.14 -13.85
C LEU A 692 32.61 -10.05 -13.68
#